data_AF-A0A949XHV7-F1
#
_entry.id   AF-A0A949XHV7-F1
#
_cell.length_a   1.000
_cell.length_b   1.000
_cell.length_c   1.000
_cell.angle_alpha   90.00
_cell.angle_beta   90.00
_cell.angle_gamma   90.00
#
_symmetry.space_group_name_H-M   'P 1'
#
loop_
_entity.id
_entity.type
_entity.pdbx_description
1 polymer ?
#
loop_
_entity_poly.entity_id
_entity_poly.type
_entity_poly.pdbx_seq_one_letter_code
_entity_poly.pdbx_strand_id
1 'polypeptide(L)'
;MTEENAAARIQIQQGDYEAAESTLKEILRVNTGNWEAHLHLGDIYFIKNLFHLAIAEYQKSLSIETVNFWAFRNMGNALVYLGEYEKAIPAYHAALTIAPESDLAWLELGDAFEALEQIGDADRCYARSGSLQRTVAITDAFWSPLHNYVYITGWVASSRPISKVVFCLDGEEIGRCTQEPLQLEWAKRLKHLNVHTASIRAESFVPSKPGIATLKAYGPDGPLCEAESAVRIIDEPAIEVTSGDGLLEIARKCADFGASATAAYYFRNALQERKREFSEISLQTAMTLSDIGRYHEALTSLQAVLNEAAQGNEEVYGQCFDFYCYLLGKKGHSALPDIDRMCDRDIEKNGDQYWSYLNKAHVQIGYGNRSLADDYYARARENRLENLFHLSRGVMSSLGLDQARRIPTDAEYTDRPFPNPVFEYTDIMSPECVHLVSCDAIYFKTYFEILAFSSARAADGKRITLHIHLINPTHDCLELFYRIRSQCSIELRLSTEGIRLDSLSYNARRAYFTVPRFLVANTVMEIYRAPVLITEVDCKIGWKWSEILDWVGSADIGLRTSAKRELVPWTRYPAGIIYLGRSSAAKRFITFVSNYIRDVFLWENGANSWTIDQTALWQAHDLFSGEMNICHLPMYSILHLAQNHKGGKFAFMAQSAE
;
A
#
# COMPACT_ATOMS: atom_id res chain seq x y z
N MET A 1 8.27 -31.18 28.72
CA MET A 1 6.88 -30.71 28.87
C MET A 1 6.26 -31.37 30.07
N THR A 2 6.18 -30.64 31.18
CA THR A 2 5.52 -31.08 32.41
C THR A 2 4.06 -30.58 32.45
N GLU A 3 3.20 -31.24 33.22
CA GLU A 3 1.83 -30.77 33.46
C GLU A 3 1.80 -29.42 34.21
N GLU A 4 2.86 -29.12 34.98
CA GLU A 4 3.01 -27.89 35.78
C GLU A 4 2.79 -26.60 34.98
N ASN A 5 3.21 -26.57 33.71
CA ASN A 5 3.14 -25.39 32.85
C ASN A 5 1.86 -25.33 31.98
N ALA A 6 0.95 -26.32 32.09
CA ALA A 6 -0.19 -26.44 31.19
C ALA A 6 -1.17 -25.26 31.27
N ALA A 7 -1.46 -24.75 32.48
CA ALA A 7 -2.38 -23.62 32.67
C ALA A 7 -1.85 -22.34 32.01
N ALA A 8 -0.58 -22.01 32.23
CA ALA A 8 0.07 -20.85 31.61
C ALA A 8 0.09 -20.94 30.08
N ARG A 9 0.34 -22.13 29.52
CA ARG A 9 0.32 -22.35 28.07
C ARG A 9 -1.06 -22.14 27.45
N ILE A 10 -2.13 -22.55 28.13
CA ILE A 10 -3.52 -22.30 27.67
C ILE A 10 -3.82 -20.81 27.69
N GLN A 11 -3.43 -20.08 28.74
CA GLN A 11 -3.58 -18.63 28.84
C GLN A 11 -2.83 -17.89 27.73
N ILE A 12 -1.57 -18.28 27.43
CA ILE A 12 -0.79 -17.75 26.29
C ILE A 12 -1.52 -18.01 24.97
N GLN A 13 -2.06 -19.22 24.74
CA GLN A 13 -2.80 -19.54 23.52
C GLN A 13 -4.12 -18.75 23.39
N GLN A 14 -4.71 -18.32 24.51
CA GLN A 14 -5.89 -17.44 24.56
C GLN A 14 -5.54 -15.94 24.46
N GLY A 15 -4.25 -15.57 24.47
CA GLY A 15 -3.78 -14.19 24.48
C GLY A 15 -3.83 -13.49 25.84
N ASP A 16 -4.15 -14.21 26.93
CA ASP A 16 -4.17 -13.67 28.29
C ASP A 16 -2.75 -13.71 28.90
N TYR A 17 -1.92 -12.79 28.43
CA TYR A 17 -0.53 -12.66 28.86
C TYR A 17 -0.36 -12.16 30.29
N GLU A 18 -1.40 -11.59 30.92
CA GLU A 18 -1.35 -11.12 32.31
C GLU A 18 -1.60 -12.27 33.29
N ALA A 19 -2.63 -13.09 33.04
CA ALA A 19 -2.86 -14.30 33.82
C ALA A 19 -1.72 -15.32 33.64
N ALA A 20 -1.19 -15.45 32.42
CA ALA A 20 -0.03 -16.30 32.15
C ALA A 20 1.21 -15.84 32.93
N GLU A 21 1.53 -14.55 32.92
CA GLU A 21 2.67 -13.99 33.67
C GLU A 21 2.54 -14.24 35.18
N SER A 22 1.34 -14.03 35.74
CA SER A 22 1.07 -14.28 37.16
C SER A 22 1.22 -15.76 37.52
N THR A 23 0.70 -16.66 36.67
CA THR A 23 0.77 -18.12 36.86
C THR A 23 2.22 -18.60 36.80
N LEU A 24 3.01 -18.15 35.82
CA LEU A 24 4.42 -18.49 35.69
C LEU A 24 5.25 -17.98 36.87
N LYS A 25 4.95 -16.79 37.40
CA LYS A 25 5.62 -16.25 38.59
C LYS A 25 5.35 -17.07 39.85
N GLU A 26 4.15 -17.61 40.05
CA GLU A 26 3.89 -18.51 41.18
C GLU A 26 4.53 -19.89 41.00
N ILE A 27 4.55 -20.44 39.78
CA ILE A 27 5.31 -21.66 39.45
C ILE A 27 6.78 -21.49 39.82
N LEU A 28 7.39 -20.38 39.40
CA LEU A 28 8.79 -20.04 39.72
C LEU A 28 9.02 -19.73 41.20
N ARG A 29 7.99 -19.34 41.96
CA ARG A 29 8.07 -19.16 43.43
C ARG A 29 8.20 -20.48 44.18
N VAL A 30 7.59 -21.55 43.66
CA VAL A 30 7.64 -22.90 44.23
C VAL A 30 8.81 -23.71 43.65
N ASN A 31 9.07 -23.58 42.35
CA ASN A 31 10.12 -24.29 41.62
C ASN A 31 10.95 -23.32 40.78
N THR A 32 11.98 -22.73 41.40
CA THR A 32 12.96 -21.86 40.72
C THR A 32 13.82 -22.60 39.67
N GLY A 33 13.71 -23.93 39.59
CA GLY A 33 14.37 -24.78 38.60
C GLY A 33 13.51 -25.12 37.39
N ASN A 34 12.34 -24.49 37.21
CA ASN A 34 11.48 -24.73 36.05
C ASN A 34 11.95 -23.85 34.86
N TRP A 35 12.80 -24.41 34.00
CA TRP A 35 13.31 -23.71 32.82
C TRP A 35 12.20 -23.37 31.80
N GLU A 36 11.20 -24.24 31.63
CA GLU A 36 10.07 -23.99 30.72
C GLU A 36 9.28 -22.74 31.18
N ALA A 37 9.15 -22.53 32.49
CA ALA A 37 8.49 -21.36 33.04
C ALA A 37 9.32 -20.07 32.84
N HIS A 38 10.64 -20.14 32.95
CA HIS A 38 11.53 -19.02 32.59
C HIS A 38 11.48 -18.71 31.09
N LEU A 39 11.49 -19.73 30.22
CA LEU A 39 11.35 -19.55 28.77
C LEU A 39 10.06 -18.82 28.41
N HIS A 40 8.91 -19.29 28.90
CA HIS A 40 7.61 -18.68 28.62
C HIS A 40 7.43 -17.30 29.26
N LEU A 41 8.05 -17.04 30.41
CA LEU A 41 8.07 -15.69 30.99
C LEU A 41 8.91 -14.74 30.12
N GLY A 42 10.00 -15.24 29.53
CA GLY A 42 10.75 -14.54 28.49
C GLY A 42 9.93 -14.24 27.23
N ASP A 43 9.18 -15.23 26.73
CA ASP A 43 8.29 -15.07 25.57
C ASP A 43 7.23 -13.96 25.83
N ILE A 44 6.63 -13.93 27.03
CA ILE A 44 5.66 -12.88 27.42
C ILE A 44 6.32 -11.51 27.49
N TYR A 45 7.51 -11.38 28.10
CA TYR A 45 8.22 -10.11 28.13
C TYR A 45 8.65 -9.65 26.74
N PHE A 46 8.96 -10.57 25.82
CA PHE A 46 9.26 -10.27 24.42
C PHE A 46 8.02 -9.70 23.70
N ILE A 47 6.85 -10.34 23.83
CA ILE A 47 5.56 -9.84 23.29
C ILE A 47 5.21 -8.46 23.86
N LYS A 48 5.54 -8.19 25.14
CA LYS A 48 5.36 -6.88 25.79
C LYS A 48 6.45 -5.84 25.40
N ASN A 49 7.35 -6.16 24.47
CA ASN A 49 8.51 -5.34 24.06
C ASN A 49 9.50 -5.00 25.20
N LEU A 50 9.52 -5.81 26.27
CA LEU A 50 10.41 -5.66 27.42
C LEU A 50 11.68 -6.51 27.23
N PHE A 51 12.39 -6.29 26.13
CA PHE A 51 13.46 -7.19 25.64
C PHE A 51 14.58 -7.46 26.66
N HIS A 52 14.98 -6.48 27.47
CA HIS A 52 15.98 -6.69 28.53
C HIS A 52 15.50 -7.67 29.61
N LEU A 53 14.20 -7.68 29.95
CA LEU A 53 13.63 -8.68 30.87
C LEU A 53 13.51 -10.04 30.19
N ALA A 54 13.12 -10.06 28.90
CA ALA A 54 13.07 -11.30 28.13
C ALA A 54 14.44 -12.01 28.09
N ILE A 55 15.52 -11.28 27.78
CA ILE A 55 16.90 -11.79 27.79
C ILE A 55 17.27 -12.33 29.18
N ALA A 56 16.93 -11.63 30.26
CA ALA A 56 17.24 -12.07 31.62
C ALA A 56 16.52 -13.39 31.98
N GLU A 57 15.28 -13.60 31.53
CA GLU A 57 14.56 -14.86 31.75
C GLU A 57 15.06 -15.99 30.83
N TYR A 58 15.39 -15.71 29.55
CA TYR A 58 16.03 -16.70 28.69
C TYR A 58 17.39 -17.14 29.23
N GLN A 59 18.19 -16.23 29.80
CA GLN A 59 19.45 -16.55 30.47
C GLN A 59 19.26 -17.44 31.71
N LYS A 60 18.19 -17.25 32.50
CA LYS A 60 17.83 -18.16 33.60
C LYS A 60 17.38 -19.52 33.08
N SER A 61 16.57 -19.56 32.03
CA SER A 61 16.21 -20.82 31.36
C SER A 61 17.47 -21.58 30.91
N LEU A 62 18.43 -20.88 30.30
CA LEU A 62 19.69 -21.45 29.81
C LEU A 62 20.69 -21.84 30.90
N SER A 63 20.60 -21.26 32.11
CA SER A 63 21.43 -21.68 33.25
C SER A 63 20.92 -22.96 33.93
N ILE A 64 19.65 -23.33 33.66
CA ILE A 64 19.00 -24.54 34.17
C ILE A 64 19.03 -25.64 33.10
N GLU A 65 18.58 -25.33 31.88
CA GLU A 65 18.58 -26.22 30.71
C GLU A 65 19.52 -25.67 29.65
N THR A 66 20.76 -26.17 29.64
CA THR A 66 21.86 -25.63 28.86
C THR A 66 21.78 -26.00 27.37
N VAL A 67 20.91 -26.93 26.98
CA VAL A 67 20.75 -27.40 25.59
C VAL A 67 19.34 -27.06 25.08
N ASN A 68 19.00 -25.77 25.08
CA ASN A 68 17.68 -25.29 24.68
C ASN A 68 17.70 -24.43 23.41
N PHE A 69 17.27 -25.01 22.28
CA PHE A 69 17.15 -24.32 20.99
C PHE A 69 16.30 -23.04 21.07
N TRP A 70 15.11 -23.12 21.67
CA TRP A 70 14.16 -22.01 21.72
C TRP A 70 14.67 -20.87 22.60
N ALA A 71 15.28 -21.15 23.74
CA ALA A 71 15.84 -20.12 24.60
C ALA A 71 17.02 -19.39 23.94
N PHE A 72 17.92 -20.10 23.25
CA PHE A 72 19.01 -19.46 22.49
C PHE A 72 18.48 -18.63 21.32
N ARG A 73 17.54 -19.16 20.53
CA ARG A 73 16.94 -18.45 19.39
C ARG A 73 16.16 -17.21 19.83
N ASN A 74 15.29 -17.34 20.84
CA ASN A 74 14.45 -16.23 21.30
C ASN A 74 15.30 -15.15 22.03
N MET A 75 16.42 -15.54 22.67
CA MET A 75 17.42 -14.58 23.17
C MET A 75 18.13 -13.84 22.03
N GLY A 76 18.51 -14.54 20.95
CA GLY A 76 19.04 -13.92 19.73
C GLY A 76 18.08 -12.89 19.15
N ASN A 77 16.81 -13.25 19.01
CA ASN A 77 15.75 -12.34 18.57
C ASN A 77 15.64 -11.12 19.50
N ALA A 78 15.59 -11.30 20.82
CA ALA A 78 15.51 -10.19 21.76
C ALA A 78 16.72 -9.22 21.68
N LEU A 79 17.90 -9.73 21.35
CA LEU A 79 19.11 -8.93 21.11
C LEU A 79 19.03 -8.17 19.77
N VAL A 80 18.50 -8.79 18.71
CA VAL A 80 18.21 -8.12 17.42
C VAL A 80 17.24 -6.96 17.59
N TYR A 81 16.15 -7.12 18.36
CA TYR A 81 15.20 -6.03 18.64
C TYR A 81 15.80 -4.88 19.46
N LEU A 82 16.90 -5.11 20.18
CA LEU A 82 17.69 -4.06 20.85
C LEU A 82 18.81 -3.47 19.98
N GLY A 83 19.02 -4.00 18.76
CA GLY A 83 20.13 -3.63 17.87
C GLY A 83 21.49 -4.17 18.30
N GLU A 84 21.55 -5.15 19.21
CA GLU A 84 22.80 -5.75 19.71
C GLU A 84 23.22 -6.98 18.87
N TYR A 85 23.34 -6.79 17.55
CA TYR A 85 23.52 -7.88 16.57
C TYR A 85 24.78 -8.73 16.83
N GLU A 86 25.89 -8.12 17.29
CA GLU A 86 27.13 -8.84 17.65
C GLU A 86 26.93 -9.84 18.81
N LYS A 87 25.95 -9.58 19.68
CA LYS A 87 25.56 -10.50 20.77
C LYS A 87 24.49 -11.50 20.33
N ALA A 88 23.68 -11.17 19.31
CA ALA A 88 22.68 -12.07 18.75
C ALA A 88 23.32 -13.24 17.96
N ILE A 89 24.35 -12.96 17.15
CA ILE A 89 25.09 -13.95 16.36
C ILE A 89 25.53 -15.19 17.17
N PRO A 90 26.24 -15.08 18.31
CA PRO A 90 26.61 -16.26 19.10
C PRO A 90 25.40 -16.99 19.71
N ALA A 91 24.29 -16.31 19.97
CA ALA A 91 23.06 -16.95 20.44
C ALA A 91 22.41 -17.80 19.33
N TYR A 92 22.33 -17.28 18.10
CA TYR A 92 21.86 -18.07 16.96
C TYR A 92 22.81 -19.21 16.59
N HIS A 93 24.13 -19.03 16.67
CA HIS A 93 25.08 -20.12 16.51
C HIS A 93 24.91 -21.21 17.57
N ALA A 94 24.59 -20.86 18.82
CA ALA A 94 24.28 -21.83 19.86
C ALA A 94 22.98 -22.60 19.55
N ALA A 95 21.93 -21.91 19.09
CA ALA A 95 20.70 -22.56 18.61
C ALA A 95 20.97 -23.52 17.43
N LEU A 96 21.74 -23.08 16.43
CA LEU A 96 22.13 -23.87 15.27
C LEU A 96 23.10 -25.02 15.59
N THR A 97 23.80 -24.98 16.72
CA THR A 97 24.57 -26.12 17.23
C THR A 97 23.64 -27.23 17.74
N ILE A 98 22.45 -26.87 18.24
CA ILE A 98 21.42 -27.81 18.73
C ILE A 98 20.55 -28.32 17.56
N ALA A 99 20.17 -27.43 16.63
CA ALA A 99 19.37 -27.76 15.45
C ALA A 99 20.04 -27.22 14.15
N PRO A 100 21.03 -27.94 13.59
CA PRO A 100 21.78 -27.48 12.40
C PRO A 100 20.97 -27.34 11.11
N GLU A 101 19.80 -27.99 11.04
CA GLU A 101 18.87 -27.95 9.90
C GLU A 101 17.72 -26.94 10.11
N SER A 102 17.83 -26.04 11.10
CA SER A 102 16.77 -25.08 11.43
C SER A 102 16.79 -23.87 10.48
N ASP A 103 16.03 -23.94 9.41
CA ASP A 103 15.87 -22.87 8.41
C ASP A 103 15.65 -21.48 9.03
N LEU A 104 14.72 -21.38 10.00
CA LEU A 104 14.42 -20.13 10.71
C LEU A 104 15.63 -19.53 11.43
N ALA A 105 16.50 -20.37 12.02
CA ALA A 105 17.64 -19.90 12.79
C ALA A 105 18.83 -19.54 11.89
N TRP A 106 18.95 -20.17 10.72
CA TRP A 106 19.88 -19.74 9.67
C TRP A 106 19.42 -18.43 9.01
N LEU A 107 18.11 -18.22 8.86
CA LEU A 107 17.56 -16.96 8.37
C LEU A 107 17.86 -15.81 9.34
N GLU A 108 17.50 -15.96 10.63
CA GLU A 108 17.70 -14.94 11.67
C GLU A 108 19.20 -14.64 11.94
N LEU A 109 20.07 -15.64 11.79
CA LEU A 109 21.52 -15.45 11.79
C LEU A 109 21.99 -14.65 10.57
N GLY A 110 21.42 -14.91 9.39
CA GLY A 110 21.68 -14.15 8.17
C GLY A 110 21.27 -12.69 8.31
N ASP A 111 20.08 -12.43 8.83
CA ASP A 111 19.57 -11.08 9.13
C ASP A 111 20.52 -10.32 10.08
N ALA A 112 21.05 -11.01 11.11
CA ALA A 112 21.99 -10.43 12.06
C ALA A 112 23.38 -10.13 11.45
N PHE A 113 23.88 -10.97 10.52
CA PHE A 113 25.10 -10.67 9.77
C PHE A 113 24.89 -9.54 8.75
N GLU A 114 23.72 -9.48 8.09
CA GLU A 114 23.40 -8.41 7.14
C GLU A 114 23.27 -7.05 7.83
N ALA A 115 22.70 -7.02 9.04
CA ALA A 115 22.63 -5.82 9.89
C ALA A 115 24.00 -5.30 10.35
N LEU A 116 25.06 -6.12 10.31
CA LEU A 116 26.45 -5.75 10.56
C LEU A 116 27.26 -5.51 9.26
N GLU A 117 26.59 -5.43 8.11
CA GLU A 117 27.19 -5.31 6.77
C GLU A 117 28.14 -6.49 6.41
N GLN A 118 28.05 -7.62 7.11
CA GLN A 118 28.85 -8.84 6.87
C GLN A 118 28.21 -9.72 5.78
N ILE A 119 27.99 -9.11 4.60
CA ILE A 119 27.20 -9.69 3.49
C ILE A 119 27.65 -11.10 3.11
N GLY A 120 28.96 -11.36 3.06
CA GLY A 120 29.51 -12.66 2.68
C GLY A 120 29.22 -13.80 3.66
N ASP A 121 28.90 -13.51 4.92
CA ASP A 121 28.47 -14.50 5.91
C ASP A 121 26.94 -14.57 6.02
N ALA A 122 26.23 -13.46 5.79
CA ALA A 122 24.78 -13.46 5.59
C ALA A 122 24.38 -14.37 4.41
N ASP A 123 25.02 -14.22 3.25
CA ASP A 123 24.81 -15.06 2.05
C ASP A 123 24.99 -16.57 2.34
N ARG A 124 25.96 -16.92 3.20
CA ARG A 124 26.20 -18.32 3.61
C ARG A 124 25.11 -18.85 4.52
N CYS A 125 24.56 -18.01 5.39
CA CYS A 125 23.47 -18.37 6.29
C CYS A 125 22.17 -18.55 5.51
N TYR A 126 21.82 -17.60 4.63
CA TYR A 126 20.67 -17.73 3.73
C TYR A 126 20.78 -18.97 2.82
N ALA A 127 21.97 -19.29 2.31
CA ALA A 127 22.21 -20.51 1.53
C ALA A 127 22.04 -21.82 2.33
N ARG A 128 22.15 -21.77 3.68
CA ARG A 128 21.89 -22.91 4.57
C ARG A 128 20.45 -23.02 5.04
N SER A 129 19.74 -21.91 5.18
CA SER A 129 18.32 -21.87 5.57
C SER A 129 17.32 -22.36 4.51
N GLY A 130 17.81 -22.82 3.35
CA GLY A 130 16.97 -23.01 2.17
C GLY A 130 16.39 -21.71 1.56
N SER A 131 16.47 -20.55 2.24
CA SER A 131 15.93 -19.27 1.75
C SER A 131 16.66 -18.75 0.52
N LEU A 132 17.93 -19.14 0.34
CA LEU A 132 18.67 -18.99 -0.91
C LEU A 132 18.59 -20.26 -1.78
N GLN A 133 17.39 -20.83 -1.90
CA GLN A 133 16.92 -21.18 -3.24
C GLN A 133 17.12 -19.94 -4.11
N ARG A 134 18.08 -20.01 -5.04
CA ARG A 134 18.08 -19.11 -6.19
C ARG A 134 16.79 -19.36 -6.95
N THR A 135 15.82 -18.49 -6.66
CA THR A 135 14.59 -18.22 -7.36
C THR A 135 14.60 -18.76 -8.79
N VAL A 136 14.02 -19.95 -8.97
CA VAL A 136 13.24 -20.23 -10.17
C VAL A 136 11.91 -19.55 -9.92
N ALA A 137 11.85 -18.24 -10.16
CA ALA A 137 10.55 -17.58 -10.28
C ALA A 137 9.98 -18.04 -11.61
N ILE A 138 9.16 -19.08 -11.58
CA ILE A 138 7.97 -19.08 -12.41
C ILE A 138 7.07 -18.05 -11.72
N THR A 139 6.90 -16.87 -12.32
CA THR A 139 6.09 -15.81 -11.71
C THR A 139 4.60 -16.12 -11.81
N ASP A 140 4.19 -16.93 -12.79
CA ASP A 140 2.98 -17.75 -12.77
C ASP A 140 2.91 -18.66 -14.01
N ALA A 141 1.99 -19.62 -13.99
CA ALA A 141 1.51 -20.31 -15.18
C ALA A 141 0.00 -20.04 -15.36
N PHE A 142 -0.36 -19.05 -16.17
CA PHE A 142 -1.75 -18.60 -16.31
C PHE A 142 -2.41 -19.06 -17.62
N TRP A 143 -3.66 -19.52 -17.53
CA TRP A 143 -4.51 -19.84 -18.69
C TRP A 143 -5.33 -18.62 -19.11
N SER A 144 -5.12 -18.11 -20.32
CA SER A 144 -5.90 -16.98 -20.84
C SER A 144 -7.19 -17.46 -21.51
N PRO A 145 -8.39 -17.10 -21.00
CA PRO A 145 -9.66 -17.50 -21.63
C PRO A 145 -9.84 -16.87 -23.02
N LEU A 146 -9.29 -15.67 -23.23
CA LEU A 146 -9.39 -14.94 -24.51
C LEU A 146 -8.58 -15.59 -25.64
N HIS A 147 -7.45 -16.24 -25.31
CA HIS A 147 -6.47 -16.69 -26.30
C HIS A 147 -6.27 -18.22 -26.32
N ASN A 148 -6.77 -18.95 -25.31
CA ASN A 148 -6.70 -20.42 -25.20
C ASN A 148 -5.26 -21.01 -25.17
N TYR A 149 -4.31 -20.20 -24.70
CA TYR A 149 -2.91 -20.58 -24.42
C TYR A 149 -2.63 -20.57 -22.92
N VAL A 150 -1.58 -21.32 -22.52
CA VAL A 150 -0.97 -21.25 -21.18
C VAL A 150 0.33 -20.46 -21.31
N TYR A 151 0.44 -19.35 -20.58
CA TYR A 151 1.66 -18.56 -20.51
C TYR A 151 2.48 -18.99 -19.30
N ILE A 152 3.72 -19.43 -19.53
CA ILE A 152 4.69 -19.73 -18.48
C ILE A 152 5.77 -18.65 -18.58
N THR A 153 5.82 -17.75 -17.62
CA THR A 153 6.87 -16.72 -17.53
C THR A 153 7.76 -17.01 -16.34
N GLY A 154 9.06 -17.02 -16.57
CA GLY A 154 10.03 -17.11 -15.48
C GLY A 154 11.43 -16.72 -15.88
N TRP A 155 12.19 -16.23 -14.90
CA TRP A 155 13.61 -15.94 -15.02
C TRP A 155 14.40 -16.81 -14.04
N VAL A 156 15.52 -17.35 -14.51
CA VAL A 156 16.42 -18.19 -13.70
C VAL A 156 17.74 -17.46 -13.52
N ALA A 157 17.92 -16.83 -12.37
CA ALA A 157 19.21 -16.25 -11.98
C ALA A 157 20.11 -17.33 -11.35
N SER A 158 20.55 -18.32 -12.12
CA SER A 158 21.42 -19.41 -11.63
C SER A 158 22.89 -19.22 -12.03
N SER A 159 23.81 -19.51 -11.10
CA SER A 159 25.25 -19.62 -11.37
C SER A 159 25.67 -21.03 -11.85
N ARG A 160 24.69 -21.92 -12.09
CA ARG A 160 24.87 -23.29 -12.59
C ARG A 160 23.78 -23.64 -13.63
N PRO A 161 24.07 -24.45 -14.67
CA PRO A 161 23.04 -24.87 -15.63
C PRO A 161 21.94 -25.72 -14.99
N ILE A 162 20.70 -25.58 -15.47
CA ILE A 162 19.59 -26.49 -15.16
C ILE A 162 19.75 -27.74 -16.04
N SER A 163 19.84 -28.93 -15.44
CA SER A 163 20.00 -30.20 -16.18
C SER A 163 18.79 -31.14 -16.12
N LYS A 164 17.77 -30.79 -15.34
CA LYS A 164 16.54 -31.57 -15.17
C LYS A 164 15.41 -30.63 -14.75
N VAL A 165 14.24 -30.78 -15.35
CA VAL A 165 13.02 -30.05 -15.01
C VAL A 165 11.98 -31.07 -14.55
N VAL A 166 11.56 -30.97 -13.29
CA VAL A 166 10.61 -31.88 -12.65
C VAL A 166 9.31 -31.12 -12.44
N PHE A 167 8.20 -31.63 -12.96
CA PHE A 167 6.86 -31.06 -12.77
C PHE A 167 6.18 -31.75 -11.59
N CYS A 168 5.61 -30.96 -10.68
CA CYS A 168 4.91 -31.45 -9.50
C CYS A 168 3.49 -30.87 -9.39
N LEU A 169 2.58 -31.69 -8.85
CA LEU A 169 1.21 -31.33 -8.47
C LEU A 169 1.02 -31.70 -7.01
N ASP A 170 0.57 -30.76 -6.18
CA ASP A 170 0.30 -30.97 -4.74
C ASP A 170 1.46 -31.63 -3.95
N GLY A 171 2.70 -31.40 -4.40
CA GLY A 171 3.93 -31.96 -3.81
C GLY A 171 4.41 -33.28 -4.42
N GLU A 172 3.58 -34.00 -5.19
CA GLU A 172 3.99 -35.22 -5.89
C GLU A 172 4.57 -34.94 -7.28
N GLU A 173 5.58 -35.70 -7.67
CA GLU A 173 6.19 -35.62 -9.00
C GLU A 173 5.26 -36.24 -10.05
N ILE A 174 4.78 -35.42 -10.99
CA ILE A 174 3.94 -35.86 -12.11
C ILE A 174 4.73 -36.05 -13.42
N GLY A 175 5.97 -35.56 -13.52
CA GLY A 175 6.79 -35.77 -14.72
C GLY A 175 8.22 -35.20 -14.64
N ARG A 176 9.10 -35.68 -15.52
CA ARG A 176 10.50 -35.24 -15.66
C ARG A 176 10.82 -34.94 -17.12
N CYS A 177 11.59 -33.89 -17.38
CA CYS A 177 12.11 -33.54 -18.70
C CYS A 177 13.62 -33.22 -18.62
N THR A 178 14.35 -33.61 -19.66
CA THR A 178 15.82 -33.46 -19.78
C THR A 178 16.28 -32.84 -21.12
N GLN A 179 15.38 -32.53 -22.06
CA GLN A 179 15.69 -31.83 -23.32
C GLN A 179 14.54 -30.93 -23.81
N GLU A 180 14.87 -29.81 -24.46
CA GLU A 180 13.92 -28.77 -24.91
C GLU A 180 12.71 -29.24 -25.74
N PRO A 181 12.81 -30.19 -26.70
CA PRO A 181 11.69 -30.48 -27.62
C PRO A 181 10.42 -31.03 -26.94
N LEU A 182 10.54 -31.59 -25.74
CA LEU A 182 9.45 -32.25 -25.01
C LEU A 182 8.54 -31.29 -24.22
N GLN A 183 8.91 -30.01 -24.08
CA GLN A 183 8.08 -29.01 -23.38
C GLN A 183 6.72 -28.81 -24.09
N LEU A 184 6.70 -28.91 -25.43
CA LEU A 184 5.50 -28.77 -26.26
C LEU A 184 4.43 -29.85 -26.00
N GLU A 185 4.85 -31.05 -25.61
CA GLU A 185 3.94 -32.19 -25.41
C GLU A 185 3.31 -32.16 -24.00
N TRP A 186 4.04 -31.68 -22.99
CA TRP A 186 3.53 -31.51 -21.63
C TRP A 186 2.57 -30.34 -21.47
N ALA A 187 2.82 -29.21 -22.16
CA ALA A 187 1.86 -28.10 -22.22
C ALA A 187 0.49 -28.55 -22.77
N LYS A 188 0.48 -29.48 -23.73
CA LYS A 188 -0.76 -30.09 -24.28
C LYS A 188 -1.44 -31.04 -23.29
N ARG A 189 -0.69 -31.74 -22.42
CA ARG A 189 -1.27 -32.62 -21.38
C ARG A 189 -1.88 -31.83 -20.21
N LEU A 190 -1.23 -30.77 -19.76
CA LEU A 190 -1.74 -29.91 -18.67
C LEU A 190 -3.11 -29.29 -19.00
N LYS A 191 -3.37 -29.00 -20.29
CA LYS A 191 -4.66 -28.52 -20.80
C LYS A 191 -5.85 -29.43 -20.47
N HIS A 192 -5.64 -30.73 -20.25
CA HIS A 192 -6.71 -31.69 -19.93
C HIS A 192 -6.94 -31.89 -18.42
N LEU A 193 -6.06 -31.39 -17.55
CA LEU A 193 -6.10 -31.67 -16.11
C LEU A 193 -6.77 -30.57 -15.27
N ASN A 194 -7.14 -29.44 -15.89
CA ASN A 194 -7.89 -28.34 -15.26
C ASN A 194 -7.28 -27.85 -13.92
N VAL A 195 -5.95 -27.73 -13.89
CA VAL A 195 -5.13 -27.44 -12.71
C VAL A 195 -4.96 -25.93 -12.53
N HIS A 196 -5.17 -25.43 -11.31
CA HIS A 196 -4.95 -24.02 -10.95
C HIS A 196 -3.58 -23.72 -10.31
N THR A 197 -2.85 -24.73 -9.84
CA THR A 197 -1.51 -24.59 -9.24
C THR A 197 -0.62 -25.79 -9.56
N ALA A 198 0.55 -25.57 -10.15
CA ALA A 198 1.58 -26.59 -10.36
C ALA A 198 2.97 -25.98 -10.14
N SER A 199 3.92 -26.77 -9.63
CA SER A 199 5.27 -26.30 -9.26
C SER A 199 6.37 -27.10 -9.97
N ILE A 200 7.59 -26.56 -10.04
CA ILE A 200 8.70 -27.15 -10.79
C ILE A 200 9.99 -27.18 -9.95
N ARG A 201 10.76 -28.28 -10.03
CA ARG A 201 12.03 -28.50 -9.31
C ARG A 201 13.18 -28.90 -10.26
N ALA A 202 14.43 -28.59 -9.90
CA ALA A 202 15.62 -28.85 -10.72
C ALA A 202 16.84 -29.36 -9.92
N GLU A 203 17.71 -30.15 -10.55
CA GLU A 203 18.89 -30.84 -9.96
C GLU A 203 20.12 -30.76 -10.91
N SER A 204 21.36 -30.98 -10.43
CA SER A 204 22.61 -30.49 -11.09
C SER A 204 23.80 -31.48 -11.25
N PHE A 205 24.60 -31.33 -12.33
CA PHE A 205 25.97 -31.86 -12.51
C PHE A 205 26.91 -30.86 -13.25
N VAL A 206 28.20 -31.19 -13.47
CA VAL A 206 29.34 -30.28 -13.78
C VAL A 206 30.23 -30.88 -14.90
N PRO A 207 31.03 -30.14 -15.73
CA PRO A 207 31.09 -28.72 -16.09
C PRO A 207 30.58 -28.51 -17.55
N SER A 208 30.92 -27.52 -18.42
CA SER A 208 31.87 -26.39 -18.39
C SER A 208 31.47 -25.23 -19.32
N LYS A 209 32.07 -24.05 -19.09
CA LYS A 209 31.92 -22.74 -19.79
C LYS A 209 30.51 -22.09 -19.77
N PRO A 210 30.41 -20.75 -19.64
CA PRO A 210 29.13 -20.05 -19.55
C PRO A 210 28.64 -19.52 -20.91
N GLY A 211 27.31 -19.44 -21.06
CA GLY A 211 26.63 -18.84 -22.20
C GLY A 211 25.17 -18.50 -21.86
N ILE A 212 24.63 -17.47 -22.50
CA ILE A 212 23.23 -17.03 -22.35
C ILE A 212 22.34 -17.82 -23.31
N ALA A 213 21.18 -18.28 -22.84
CA ALA A 213 20.15 -18.91 -23.69
C ALA A 213 18.99 -17.94 -23.92
N THR A 214 18.66 -17.68 -25.19
CA THR A 214 17.58 -16.75 -25.58
C THR A 214 16.35 -17.55 -26.02
N LEU A 215 15.25 -17.46 -25.27
CA LEU A 215 13.98 -18.08 -25.64
C LEU A 215 13.29 -17.28 -26.76
N LYS A 216 12.95 -17.95 -27.87
CA LYS A 216 12.09 -17.41 -28.94
C LYS A 216 10.70 -18.03 -28.86
N ALA A 217 9.67 -17.19 -28.98
CA ALA A 217 8.29 -17.66 -29.10
C ALA A 217 8.01 -18.22 -30.50
N TYR A 218 7.24 -19.30 -30.58
CA TYR A 218 6.76 -19.91 -31.82
C TYR A 218 5.24 -20.14 -31.74
N GLY A 219 4.53 -19.82 -32.82
CA GLY A 219 3.10 -20.10 -32.97
C GLY A 219 2.81 -21.54 -33.42
N PRO A 220 1.53 -21.93 -33.54
CA PRO A 220 1.13 -23.31 -33.84
C PRO A 220 1.68 -23.90 -35.15
N ASP A 221 1.90 -23.05 -36.16
CA ASP A 221 2.17 -23.46 -37.55
C ASP A 221 3.60 -23.18 -38.03
N GLY A 222 4.53 -22.91 -37.10
CA GLY A 222 5.96 -22.68 -37.41
C GLY A 222 6.37 -21.20 -37.53
N PRO A 223 7.56 -20.90 -38.09
CA PRO A 223 8.07 -19.54 -38.20
C PRO A 223 7.33 -18.76 -39.30
N LEU A 224 6.56 -17.74 -38.91
CA LEU A 224 5.76 -16.92 -39.82
C LEU A 224 6.50 -15.65 -40.25
N CYS A 225 6.69 -15.49 -41.56
CA CYS A 225 6.97 -14.21 -42.20
C CYS A 225 5.68 -13.54 -42.69
N GLU A 226 5.70 -12.22 -42.76
CA GLU A 226 4.93 -11.34 -43.67
C GLU A 226 3.40 -11.50 -43.72
N ALA A 227 2.71 -10.75 -42.84
CA ALA A 227 1.51 -9.99 -43.20
C ALA A 227 1.36 -8.77 -42.28
N GLU A 228 1.25 -7.58 -42.86
CA GLU A 228 1.12 -6.28 -42.18
C GLU A 228 -0.31 -6.16 -41.57
N SER A 229 -0.58 -5.49 -40.45
CA SER A 229 -0.02 -4.21 -40.00
C SER A 229 -0.09 -4.03 -38.47
N ALA A 230 0.80 -3.19 -37.93
CA ALA A 230 0.68 -2.54 -36.61
C ALA A 230 0.81 -3.39 -35.33
N VAL A 231 1.78 -4.32 -35.27
CA VAL A 231 2.55 -4.48 -34.01
C VAL A 231 3.89 -3.78 -34.21
N ARG A 232 4.05 -2.61 -33.57
CA ARG A 232 5.40 -2.07 -33.36
C ARG A 232 6.11 -3.01 -32.41
N ILE A 233 6.98 -3.85 -32.97
CA ILE A 233 8.16 -4.32 -32.25
C ILE A 233 8.87 -3.03 -31.82
N ILE A 234 8.78 -2.70 -30.53
CA ILE A 234 9.75 -1.79 -29.96
C ILE A 234 11.01 -2.63 -29.86
N ASP A 235 11.91 -2.47 -30.84
CA ASP A 235 13.33 -2.75 -30.64
C ASP A 235 13.82 -1.77 -29.57
N GLU A 236 13.47 -2.03 -28.30
CA GLU A 236 14.28 -1.52 -27.21
C GLU A 236 15.63 -2.21 -27.36
N PRO A 237 16.74 -1.46 -27.54
CA PRO A 237 18.05 -2.06 -27.56
C PRO A 237 18.21 -2.83 -26.25
N ALA A 238 18.76 -4.05 -26.33
CA ALA A 238 18.94 -4.91 -25.16
C ALA A 238 19.53 -4.10 -24.01
N ILE A 239 18.69 -3.77 -23.02
CA ILE A 239 19.08 -2.84 -21.95
C ILE A 239 20.22 -3.51 -21.20
N GLU A 240 21.40 -2.92 -21.31
CA GLU A 240 22.56 -3.35 -20.55
C GLU A 240 22.21 -3.22 -19.06
N VAL A 241 22.00 -4.36 -18.42
CA VAL A 241 21.62 -4.50 -16.99
C VAL A 241 22.74 -3.99 -16.06
N THR A 242 23.86 -3.59 -16.64
CA THR A 242 24.99 -2.85 -16.04
C THR A 242 24.76 -1.35 -15.92
N SER A 243 23.66 -0.79 -16.47
CA SER A 243 23.34 0.63 -16.38
C SER A 243 22.32 0.95 -15.28
N GLY A 244 22.52 2.09 -14.59
CA GLY A 244 21.61 2.55 -13.53
C GLY A 244 20.14 2.72 -13.99
N ASP A 245 19.93 3.02 -15.27
CA ASP A 245 18.60 3.18 -15.88
C ASP A 245 17.88 1.83 -16.02
N GLY A 246 18.60 0.78 -16.43
CA GLY A 246 18.07 -0.58 -16.49
C GLY A 246 17.74 -1.14 -15.10
N LEU A 247 18.62 -0.90 -14.12
CA LEU A 247 18.38 -1.28 -12.72
C LEU A 247 17.12 -0.60 -12.16
N LEU A 248 16.93 0.69 -12.45
CA LEU A 248 15.77 1.46 -12.01
C LEU A 248 14.46 0.97 -12.64
N GLU A 249 14.45 0.62 -13.93
CA GLU A 249 13.25 0.10 -14.59
C GLU A 249 12.88 -1.31 -14.08
N ILE A 250 13.86 -2.16 -13.77
CA ILE A 250 13.65 -3.45 -13.12
C ILE A 250 13.07 -3.24 -11.71
N ALA A 251 13.65 -2.34 -10.92
CA ALA A 251 13.20 -2.06 -9.55
C ALA A 251 11.73 -1.62 -9.51
N ARG A 252 11.33 -0.71 -10.41
CA ARG A 252 9.94 -0.24 -10.54
C ARG A 252 8.99 -1.37 -10.93
N LYS A 253 9.33 -2.20 -11.92
CA LYS A 253 8.52 -3.40 -12.27
C LYS A 253 8.38 -4.33 -11.06
N CYS A 254 9.46 -4.63 -10.33
CA CYS A 254 9.40 -5.47 -9.14
C CYS A 254 8.48 -4.87 -8.05
N ALA A 255 8.48 -3.55 -7.86
CA ALA A 255 7.59 -2.88 -6.92
C ALA A 255 6.11 -2.95 -7.35
N ASP A 256 5.83 -2.72 -8.64
CA ASP A 256 4.48 -2.81 -9.22
C ASP A 256 3.85 -4.20 -9.04
N PHE A 257 4.67 -5.26 -9.09
CA PHE A 257 4.26 -6.65 -8.86
C PHE A 257 4.38 -7.12 -7.39
N GLY A 258 4.65 -6.21 -6.44
CA GLY A 258 4.69 -6.53 -5.00
C GLY A 258 5.94 -7.31 -4.53
N ALA A 259 6.95 -7.49 -5.39
CA ALA A 259 8.21 -8.14 -5.06
C ALA A 259 9.17 -7.18 -4.31
N SER A 260 8.72 -6.63 -3.17
CA SER A 260 9.36 -5.49 -2.49
C SER A 260 10.83 -5.74 -2.08
N ALA A 261 11.21 -6.97 -1.72
CA ALA A 261 12.61 -7.32 -1.44
C ALA A 261 13.51 -7.22 -2.69
N THR A 262 13.03 -7.74 -3.82
CA THR A 262 13.72 -7.64 -5.11
C THR A 262 13.77 -6.20 -5.61
N ALA A 263 12.68 -5.45 -5.45
CA ALA A 263 12.62 -4.04 -5.78
C ALA A 263 13.63 -3.22 -4.96
N ALA A 264 13.68 -3.41 -3.64
CA ALA A 264 14.63 -2.75 -2.75
C ALA A 264 16.09 -3.06 -3.12
N TYR A 265 16.41 -4.29 -3.52
CA TYR A 265 17.74 -4.63 -4.04
C TYR A 265 18.09 -3.81 -5.29
N TYR A 266 17.23 -3.78 -6.30
CA TYR A 266 17.51 -3.06 -7.53
C TYR A 266 17.51 -1.53 -7.36
N PHE A 267 16.64 -0.97 -6.50
CA PHE A 267 16.70 0.46 -6.15
C PHE A 267 17.99 0.84 -5.43
N ARG A 268 18.49 0.01 -4.48
CA ARG A 268 19.78 0.24 -3.81
C ARG A 268 20.96 0.24 -4.79
N ASN A 269 20.97 -0.67 -5.78
CA ASN A 269 22.01 -0.67 -6.82
C ASN A 269 21.87 0.52 -7.79
N ALA A 270 20.65 0.89 -8.18
CA ALA A 270 20.40 2.07 -9.00
C ALA A 270 20.88 3.37 -8.31
N LEU A 271 20.73 3.49 -6.99
CA LEU A 271 21.24 4.61 -6.19
C LEU A 271 22.76 4.75 -6.22
N GLN A 272 23.52 3.65 -6.33
CA GLN A 272 24.97 3.70 -6.39
C GLN A 272 25.47 4.26 -7.73
N GLU A 273 24.76 3.98 -8.82
CA GLU A 273 25.09 4.41 -10.18
C GLU A 273 24.54 5.81 -10.54
N ARG A 274 23.39 6.23 -9.98
CA ARG A 274 22.72 7.50 -10.34
C ARG A 274 22.86 8.61 -9.29
N LYS A 275 23.34 9.77 -9.75
CA LYS A 275 23.23 11.06 -9.03
C LYS A 275 22.06 11.93 -9.47
N ARG A 276 21.49 11.72 -10.67
CA ARG A 276 20.23 12.36 -11.10
C ARG A 276 19.06 11.50 -10.63
N GLU A 277 18.00 12.13 -10.13
CA GLU A 277 16.84 11.49 -9.47
C GLU A 277 17.15 10.85 -8.08
N PHE A 278 18.29 11.15 -7.45
CA PHE A 278 18.70 10.59 -6.16
C PHE A 278 17.59 10.61 -5.09
N SER A 279 16.87 11.73 -4.96
CA SER A 279 15.76 11.90 -4.02
C SER A 279 14.58 10.97 -4.30
N GLU A 280 14.21 10.78 -5.57
CA GLU A 280 13.08 9.94 -5.98
C GLU A 280 13.39 8.45 -5.81
N ILE A 281 14.60 8.04 -6.20
CA ILE A 281 15.05 6.66 -6.04
C ILE A 281 15.20 6.35 -4.54
N SER A 282 15.67 7.28 -3.72
CA SER A 282 15.74 7.11 -2.26
C SER A 282 14.35 6.97 -1.63
N LEU A 283 13.35 7.75 -2.07
CA LEU A 283 11.97 7.58 -1.61
C LEU A 283 11.41 6.20 -1.99
N GLN A 284 11.61 5.75 -3.22
CA GLN A 284 11.17 4.43 -3.70
C GLN A 284 11.90 3.29 -2.98
N THR A 285 13.19 3.46 -2.67
CA THR A 285 14.00 2.54 -1.85
C THR A 285 13.44 2.44 -0.44
N ALA A 286 13.22 3.58 0.22
CA ALA A 286 12.70 3.60 1.58
C ALA A 286 11.29 3.00 1.67
N MET A 287 10.43 3.25 0.68
CA MET A 287 9.10 2.64 0.62
C MET A 287 9.16 1.12 0.50
N THR A 288 10.00 0.60 -0.40
CA THR A 288 10.16 -0.85 -0.59
C THR A 288 10.87 -1.56 0.56
N LEU A 289 11.80 -0.88 1.25
CA LEU A 289 12.40 -1.36 2.50
C LEU A 289 11.39 -1.34 3.68
N SER A 290 10.57 -0.30 3.79
CA SER A 290 9.50 -0.22 4.79
C SER A 290 8.45 -1.32 4.61
N ASP A 291 8.15 -1.69 3.37
CA ASP A 291 7.21 -2.77 3.04
C ASP A 291 7.65 -4.15 3.55
N ILE A 292 8.96 -4.36 3.69
CA ILE A 292 9.58 -5.60 4.20
C ILE A 292 10.12 -5.44 5.63
N GLY A 293 9.68 -4.40 6.37
CA GLY A 293 10.04 -4.18 7.76
C GLY A 293 11.46 -3.63 8.02
N ARG A 294 12.26 -3.35 6.98
CA ARG A 294 13.64 -2.82 7.08
C ARG A 294 13.66 -1.31 7.37
N TYR A 295 12.99 -0.90 8.45
CA TYR A 295 12.77 0.51 8.79
C TYR A 295 14.05 1.30 9.05
N HIS A 296 15.11 0.66 9.57
CA HIS A 296 16.37 1.35 9.81
C HIS A 296 17.04 1.81 8.50
N GLU A 297 17.14 0.93 7.51
CA GLU A 297 17.69 1.29 6.20
C GLU A 297 16.76 2.23 5.41
N ALA A 298 15.45 2.09 5.58
CA ALA A 298 14.50 3.05 5.02
C ALA A 298 14.73 4.46 5.58
N LEU A 299 14.97 4.60 6.89
CA LEU A 299 15.38 5.85 7.52
C LEU A 299 16.72 6.34 6.97
N THR A 300 17.73 5.47 6.85
CA THR A 300 19.06 5.83 6.32
C THR A 300 19.00 6.33 4.87
N SER A 301 18.22 5.67 4.01
CA SER A 301 18.03 6.05 2.61
C SER A 301 17.39 7.43 2.47
N LEU A 302 16.37 7.75 3.28
CA LEU A 302 15.76 9.08 3.32
C LEU A 302 16.70 10.11 3.93
N GLN A 303 17.43 9.76 4.98
CA GLN A 303 18.30 10.68 5.69
C GLN A 303 19.46 11.17 4.81
N ALA A 304 19.91 10.39 3.83
CA ALA A 304 20.85 10.86 2.82
C ALA A 304 20.27 12.04 2.00
N VAL A 305 18.99 11.98 1.60
CA VAL A 305 18.28 13.08 0.92
C VAL A 305 18.10 14.29 1.85
N LEU A 306 17.68 14.06 3.09
CA LEU A 306 17.46 15.14 4.06
C LEU A 306 18.78 15.82 4.48
N ASN A 307 19.90 15.10 4.37
CA ASN A 307 21.26 15.63 4.52
C ASN A 307 21.73 16.49 3.32
N GLU A 308 20.95 16.60 2.23
CA GLU A 308 21.12 17.60 1.16
C GLU A 308 20.09 18.75 1.28
N ALA A 309 20.33 19.89 0.60
CA ALA A 309 19.38 21.02 0.60
C ALA A 309 18.25 20.76 -0.41
N ALA A 310 17.05 21.31 -0.20
CA ALA A 310 15.87 21.05 -1.04
C ALA A 310 15.98 21.60 -2.48
N GLN A 311 17.08 22.27 -2.82
CA GLN A 311 17.29 23.01 -4.07
C GLN A 311 17.07 22.14 -5.32
N GLY A 312 15.97 22.39 -6.02
CA GLY A 312 15.65 21.81 -7.33
C GLY A 312 14.61 20.69 -7.33
N ASN A 313 14.21 20.14 -6.17
CA ASN A 313 13.09 19.18 -6.09
C ASN A 313 12.40 19.20 -4.71
N GLU A 314 11.79 20.33 -4.37
CA GLU A 314 11.12 20.59 -3.09
C GLU A 314 9.98 19.61 -2.80
N GLU A 315 9.23 19.17 -3.82
CA GLU A 315 8.12 18.23 -3.67
C GLU A 315 8.60 16.85 -3.20
N VAL A 316 9.63 16.30 -3.85
CA VAL A 316 10.20 14.99 -3.45
C VAL A 316 10.95 15.10 -2.14
N TYR A 317 11.60 16.24 -1.84
CA TYR A 317 12.17 16.50 -0.52
C TYR A 317 11.09 16.43 0.58
N GLY A 318 9.96 17.11 0.39
CA GLY A 318 8.81 17.06 1.30
C GLY A 318 8.26 15.64 1.46
N GLN A 319 8.11 14.87 0.38
CA GLN A 319 7.68 13.47 0.45
C GLN A 319 8.67 12.57 1.22
N CYS A 320 9.98 12.79 1.05
CA CYS A 320 11.02 12.13 1.83
C CYS A 320 10.95 12.51 3.32
N PHE A 321 10.72 13.78 3.62
CA PHE A 321 10.60 14.29 4.99
C PHE A 321 9.38 13.72 5.71
N ASP A 322 8.22 13.76 5.07
CA ASP A 322 6.96 13.17 5.54
C ASP A 322 7.14 11.67 5.84
N PHE A 323 7.78 10.94 4.91
CA PHE A 323 7.98 9.50 5.06
C PHE A 323 9.04 9.16 6.12
N TYR A 324 10.06 10.00 6.31
CA TYR A 324 11.04 9.86 7.39
C TYR A 324 10.38 10.10 8.75
N CYS A 325 9.56 11.14 8.87
CA CYS A 325 8.75 11.40 10.06
C CYS A 325 7.75 10.27 10.35
N TYR A 326 7.17 9.65 9.31
CA TYR A 326 6.34 8.45 9.45
C TYR A 326 7.10 7.24 10.01
N LEU A 327 8.31 6.97 9.51
CA LEU A 327 9.14 5.86 9.99
C LEU A 327 9.66 6.09 11.41
N LEU A 328 9.99 7.33 11.78
CA LEU A 328 10.24 7.70 13.17
C LEU A 328 8.97 7.60 14.03
N GLY A 329 7.80 7.91 13.47
CA GLY A 329 6.47 7.69 14.05
C GLY A 329 6.25 6.26 14.57
N LYS A 330 6.76 5.25 13.85
CA LYS A 330 6.65 3.83 14.25
C LYS A 330 7.52 3.45 15.45
N LYS A 331 8.48 4.28 15.88
CA LYS A 331 9.30 4.03 17.08
C LYS A 331 8.61 4.45 18.39
N GLY A 332 7.46 5.13 18.34
CA GLY A 332 6.78 5.64 19.52
C GLY A 332 7.34 6.98 20.00
N HIS A 333 6.79 7.49 21.11
CA HIS A 333 7.09 8.80 21.69
C HIS A 333 8.59 9.11 21.89
N SER A 334 9.45 8.09 21.97
CA SER A 334 10.91 8.21 22.05
C SER A 334 11.54 8.92 20.85
N ALA A 335 10.90 8.92 19.68
CA ALA A 335 11.41 9.56 18.47
C ALA A 335 11.01 11.04 18.30
N LEU A 336 10.17 11.59 19.18
CA LEU A 336 9.80 13.01 19.15
C LEU A 336 11.02 13.97 19.15
N PRO A 337 12.05 13.78 19.99
CA PRO A 337 13.25 14.61 19.96
C PRO A 337 14.12 14.45 18.70
N ASP A 338 14.01 13.32 18.00
CA ASP A 338 14.71 13.10 16.73
C ASP A 338 14.03 13.85 15.59
N ILE A 339 12.69 13.84 15.60
CA ILE A 339 11.87 14.60 14.66
C ILE A 339 12.08 16.10 14.89
N ASP A 340 11.98 16.59 16.14
CA ASP A 340 12.19 18.00 16.45
C ASP A 340 13.57 18.48 15.97
N ARG A 341 14.65 17.71 16.26
CA ARG A 341 16.01 18.00 15.78
C ARG A 341 16.19 17.87 14.26
N MET A 342 15.35 17.10 13.56
CA MET A 342 15.38 17.05 12.10
C MET A 342 14.73 18.32 11.51
N CYS A 343 13.56 18.67 12.02
CA CYS A 343 12.82 19.88 11.67
C CYS A 343 13.64 21.16 11.97
N ASP A 344 14.39 21.21 13.08
CA ASP A 344 15.25 22.36 13.40
C ASP A 344 16.45 22.47 12.42
N ARG A 345 17.06 21.33 12.03
CA ARG A 345 18.12 21.30 11.01
C ARG A 345 17.63 21.68 9.61
N ASP A 346 16.39 21.33 9.28
CA ASP A 346 15.74 21.74 8.03
C ASP A 346 15.57 23.27 7.98
N ILE A 347 15.13 23.89 9.09
CA ILE A 347 15.07 25.35 9.25
C ILE A 347 16.43 26.00 9.04
N GLU A 348 17.47 25.52 9.73
CA GLU A 348 18.84 26.08 9.65
C GLU A 348 19.41 26.06 8.23
N LYS A 349 18.93 25.13 7.40
CA LYS A 349 19.55 24.78 6.11
C LYS A 349 18.79 25.28 4.90
N ASN A 350 17.47 25.08 4.89
CA ASN A 350 16.59 25.46 3.79
C ASN A 350 15.90 26.81 4.06
N GLY A 351 15.93 27.31 5.31
CA GLY A 351 15.27 28.56 5.71
C GLY A 351 13.74 28.47 5.80
N ASP A 352 13.15 27.36 5.39
CA ASP A 352 11.70 27.16 5.38
C ASP A 352 11.19 26.72 6.76
N GLN A 353 10.82 27.73 7.54
CA GLN A 353 10.18 27.54 8.83
C GLN A 353 8.71 27.09 8.70
N TYR A 354 8.08 27.27 7.54
CA TYR A 354 6.69 26.88 7.33
C TYR A 354 6.54 25.35 7.36
N TRP A 355 7.26 24.63 6.49
CA TRP A 355 7.15 23.17 6.36
C TRP A 355 7.67 22.43 7.60
N SER A 356 8.75 22.91 8.19
CA SER A 356 9.31 22.34 9.41
C SER A 356 8.28 22.34 10.57
N TYR A 357 7.67 23.49 10.87
CA TYR A 357 6.61 23.55 11.88
C TYR A 357 5.36 22.75 11.49
N LEU A 358 5.01 22.70 10.21
CA LEU A 358 3.90 21.90 9.72
C LEU A 358 4.09 20.41 10.02
N ASN A 359 5.30 19.90 9.77
CA ASN A 359 5.64 18.49 9.96
C ASN A 359 5.83 18.12 11.44
N LYS A 360 6.35 19.04 12.27
CA LYS A 360 6.24 18.90 13.73
C LYS A 360 4.78 18.72 14.16
N ALA A 361 3.85 19.54 13.65
CA ALA A 361 2.44 19.42 13.99
C ALA A 361 1.83 18.07 13.56
N HIS A 362 2.09 17.61 12.32
CA HIS A 362 1.65 16.30 11.81
C HIS A 362 2.08 15.13 12.70
N VAL A 363 3.33 15.16 13.15
CA VAL A 363 3.87 14.15 14.04
C VAL A 363 3.15 14.16 15.39
N GLN A 364 2.95 15.34 15.99
CA GLN A 364 2.25 15.46 17.27
C GLN A 364 0.80 14.95 17.19
N ILE A 365 0.11 15.12 16.05
CA ILE A 365 -1.24 14.54 15.83
C ILE A 365 -1.20 13.02 15.86
N GLY A 366 -0.25 12.40 15.15
CA GLY A 366 -0.12 10.94 15.13
C GLY A 366 0.21 10.33 16.50
N TYR A 367 0.83 11.11 17.40
CA TYR A 367 1.02 10.76 18.81
C TYR A 367 -0.13 11.17 19.74
N GLY A 368 -1.18 11.81 19.23
CA GLY A 368 -2.31 12.30 20.04
C GLY A 368 -2.06 13.60 20.81
N ASN A 369 -0.88 14.20 20.69
CA ASN A 369 -0.46 15.46 21.33
C ASN A 369 -1.08 16.69 20.63
N ARG A 370 -2.40 16.70 20.49
CA ARG A 370 -3.18 17.66 19.67
C ARG A 370 -2.88 19.12 20.03
N SER A 371 -2.74 19.46 21.32
CA SER A 371 -2.40 20.83 21.77
C SER A 371 -1.01 21.32 21.33
N LEU A 372 -0.01 20.44 21.27
CA LEU A 372 1.33 20.82 20.80
C LEU A 372 1.36 20.94 19.26
N ALA A 373 0.50 20.19 18.57
CA ALA A 373 0.26 20.40 17.15
C ALA A 373 -0.34 21.79 16.86
N ASP A 374 -1.26 22.30 17.69
CA ASP A 374 -1.81 23.66 17.54
C ASP A 374 -0.72 24.75 17.63
N ASP A 375 0.18 24.67 18.60
CA ASP A 375 1.31 25.58 18.76
C ASP A 375 2.20 25.57 17.52
N TYR A 376 2.52 24.38 16.99
CA TYR A 376 3.31 24.25 15.78
C TYR A 376 2.55 24.78 14.54
N TYR A 377 1.25 24.55 14.40
CA TYR A 377 0.45 25.18 13.35
C TYR A 377 0.32 26.71 13.50
N ALA A 378 0.38 27.26 14.71
CA ALA A 378 0.47 28.70 14.92
C ALA A 378 1.80 29.26 14.40
N ARG A 379 2.93 28.66 14.80
CA ARG A 379 4.26 29.06 14.33
C ARG A 379 4.45 28.88 12.83
N ALA A 380 3.89 27.83 12.23
CA ALA A 380 3.87 27.67 10.77
C ALA A 380 3.17 28.87 10.10
N ARG A 381 1.99 29.28 10.59
CA ARG A 381 1.25 30.43 10.04
C ARG A 381 1.99 31.76 10.16
N GLU A 382 2.79 31.95 11.19
CA GLU A 382 3.60 33.16 11.40
C GLU A 382 4.78 33.26 10.43
N ASN A 383 5.43 32.14 10.09
CA ASN A 383 6.64 32.10 9.27
C ASN A 383 6.36 31.78 7.79
N ARG A 384 5.23 32.29 7.29
CA ARG A 384 4.67 31.99 5.97
C ARG A 384 5.45 32.66 4.84
N LEU A 385 5.98 31.86 3.91
CA LEU A 385 6.26 32.31 2.55
C LEU A 385 4.95 32.48 1.77
N GLU A 386 4.77 33.59 1.07
CA GLU A 386 3.61 33.79 0.20
C GLU A 386 3.56 32.70 -0.88
N ASN A 387 2.40 32.03 -1.00
CA ASN A 387 2.02 31.01 -2.00
C ASN A 387 2.21 29.51 -1.66
N LEU A 388 2.83 29.13 -0.54
CA LEU A 388 2.92 27.70 -0.16
C LEU A 388 1.69 27.19 0.63
N PHE A 389 1.44 25.89 0.47
CA PHE A 389 0.30 25.09 0.95
C PHE A 389 -0.44 25.63 2.18
N HIS A 390 -1.77 25.72 2.10
CA HIS A 390 -2.58 26.06 3.27
C HIS A 390 -3.50 24.91 3.69
N LEU A 391 -3.19 24.34 4.85
CA LEU A 391 -4.10 23.48 5.58
C LEU A 391 -5.10 24.38 6.33
N SER A 392 -6.10 24.82 5.57
CA SER A 392 -7.20 25.72 5.90
C SER A 392 -7.60 25.68 7.39
N ARG A 393 -7.23 26.73 8.14
CA ARG A 393 -7.70 26.97 9.53
C ARG A 393 -7.46 25.82 10.54
N GLY A 394 -6.44 24.98 10.34
CA GLY A 394 -6.11 23.96 11.32
C GLY A 394 -7.03 22.74 11.27
N VAL A 395 -7.42 22.31 10.06
CA VAL A 395 -8.15 21.05 9.75
C VAL A 395 -7.73 19.84 10.59
N MET A 396 -6.46 19.76 10.99
CA MET A 396 -5.87 18.65 11.76
C MET A 396 -5.51 19.01 13.22
N SER A 397 -5.80 20.24 13.67
CA SER A 397 -5.45 20.75 14.99
C SER A 397 -6.63 20.63 15.97
N SER A 398 -6.45 20.90 17.27
CA SER A 398 -7.60 20.84 18.20
C SER A 398 -8.68 21.86 17.85
N LEU A 399 -8.30 23.01 17.28
CA LEU A 399 -9.25 23.98 16.71
C LEU A 399 -10.10 23.39 15.57
N GLY A 400 -9.52 22.62 14.65
CA GLY A 400 -10.26 21.94 13.58
C GLY A 400 -11.16 20.82 14.09
N LEU A 401 -10.78 20.16 15.19
CA LEU A 401 -11.60 19.16 15.86
C LEU A 401 -12.76 19.79 16.66
N ASP A 402 -12.52 20.89 17.36
CA ASP A 402 -13.57 21.64 18.03
C ASP A 402 -14.51 22.34 17.03
N GLN A 403 -14.00 22.72 15.86
CA GLN A 403 -14.81 23.12 14.71
C GLN A 403 -15.66 21.94 14.22
N ALA A 404 -15.04 20.79 13.90
CA ALA A 404 -15.72 19.56 13.47
C ALA A 404 -16.85 19.15 14.44
N ARG A 405 -16.59 19.12 15.75
CA ARG A 405 -17.57 18.78 16.79
C ARG A 405 -18.77 19.72 16.89
N ARG A 406 -18.69 20.93 16.32
CA ARG A 406 -19.80 21.90 16.24
C ARG A 406 -20.59 21.78 14.93
N ILE A 407 -20.14 20.97 13.98
CA ILE A 407 -20.81 20.78 12.71
C ILE A 407 -22.00 19.84 12.91
N PRO A 408 -23.22 20.21 12.46
CA PRO A 408 -24.38 19.32 12.52
C PRO A 408 -24.13 18.02 11.76
N THR A 409 -24.42 16.89 12.41
CA THR A 409 -24.32 15.54 11.84
C THR A 409 -25.56 15.13 11.06
N ASP A 410 -26.71 15.73 11.40
CA ASP A 410 -28.05 15.25 11.02
C ASP A 410 -28.86 16.28 10.20
N ALA A 411 -28.28 17.45 9.92
CA ALA A 411 -28.93 18.53 9.17
C ALA A 411 -27.92 19.19 8.21
N GLU A 412 -28.29 19.39 6.94
CA GLU A 412 -27.42 20.02 5.94
C GLU A 412 -27.31 21.54 6.11
N TYR A 413 -26.15 22.11 5.79
CA TYR A 413 -25.99 23.55 5.60
C TYR A 413 -26.59 24.01 4.26
N THR A 414 -27.74 24.68 4.32
CA THR A 414 -28.42 25.29 3.16
C THR A 414 -27.84 26.65 2.76
N ASP A 415 -27.22 27.38 3.69
CA ASP A 415 -26.98 28.82 3.55
C ASP A 415 -25.52 29.18 3.17
N ARG A 416 -24.75 28.22 2.60
CA ARG A 416 -23.33 28.41 2.27
C ARG A 416 -23.06 28.38 0.75
N PRO A 417 -22.07 29.14 0.25
CA PRO A 417 -22.05 29.63 -1.13
C PRO A 417 -21.50 28.64 -2.17
N PHE A 418 -21.88 27.36 -2.09
CA PHE A 418 -21.68 26.41 -3.18
C PHE A 418 -22.79 26.55 -4.24
N PRO A 419 -22.53 26.21 -5.51
CA PRO A 419 -23.58 26.14 -6.52
C PRO A 419 -24.69 25.17 -6.12
N ASN A 420 -25.91 25.44 -6.60
CA ASN A 420 -27.01 24.49 -6.50
C ASN A 420 -26.95 23.54 -7.72
N PRO A 421 -26.75 22.22 -7.51
CA PRO A 421 -26.71 21.25 -8.60
C PRO A 421 -28.10 21.04 -9.23
N VAL A 422 -28.12 20.81 -10.54
CA VAL A 422 -29.32 20.47 -11.32
C VAL A 422 -29.27 18.99 -11.65
N PHE A 423 -30.26 18.21 -11.23
CA PHE A 423 -30.34 16.76 -11.47
C PHE A 423 -31.36 16.40 -12.57
N GLU A 424 -31.10 15.34 -13.32
CA GLU A 424 -32.12 14.67 -14.14
C GLU A 424 -33.06 13.81 -13.26
N TYR A 425 -34.35 14.15 -13.22
CA TYR A 425 -35.36 13.49 -12.37
C TYR A 425 -36.30 12.49 -13.09
N THR A 426 -36.10 12.20 -14.37
CA THR A 426 -37.03 11.39 -15.19
C THR A 426 -36.87 9.88 -14.99
N ASP A 427 -37.98 9.16 -14.82
CA ASP A 427 -38.06 7.68 -14.89
C ASP A 427 -36.94 6.92 -14.17
N ILE A 428 -36.83 7.14 -12.86
CA ILE A 428 -35.73 6.62 -12.04
C ILE A 428 -35.98 5.15 -11.70
N MET A 429 -35.16 4.27 -12.27
CA MET A 429 -35.11 2.86 -11.90
C MET A 429 -34.46 2.70 -10.52
N SER A 430 -34.73 1.60 -9.82
CA SER A 430 -34.08 1.30 -8.54
C SER A 430 -32.85 0.40 -8.75
N PRO A 431 -31.63 0.96 -8.70
CA PRO A 431 -30.41 0.17 -8.80
C PRO A 431 -30.14 -0.62 -7.52
N GLU A 432 -29.30 -1.64 -7.65
CA GLU A 432 -28.65 -2.31 -6.52
C GLU A 432 -27.51 -1.45 -5.94
N CYS A 433 -26.87 -0.60 -6.76
CA CYS A 433 -25.88 0.39 -6.34
C CYS A 433 -25.74 1.51 -7.38
N VAL A 434 -25.46 2.73 -6.89
CA VAL A 434 -25.09 3.87 -7.73
C VAL A 434 -23.57 4.04 -7.71
N HIS A 435 -22.96 4.06 -8.88
CA HIS A 435 -21.58 4.51 -9.03
C HIS A 435 -21.60 6.04 -9.20
N LEU A 436 -21.03 6.79 -8.26
CA LEU A 436 -21.02 8.26 -8.29
C LEU A 436 -19.60 8.79 -8.57
N VAL A 437 -19.47 9.66 -9.56
CA VAL A 437 -18.25 10.42 -9.85
C VAL A 437 -18.57 11.90 -10.04
N SER A 438 -17.59 12.78 -9.80
CA SER A 438 -17.67 14.19 -10.19
C SER A 438 -16.42 14.62 -10.93
N CYS A 439 -16.56 15.47 -11.95
CA CYS A 439 -15.43 15.99 -12.71
C CYS A 439 -15.76 17.29 -13.47
N ASP A 440 -14.72 17.94 -13.97
CA ASP A 440 -14.86 19.06 -14.90
C ASP A 440 -15.03 18.58 -16.35
N ALA A 441 -15.35 19.52 -17.25
CA ALA A 441 -15.50 19.23 -18.67
C ALA A 441 -14.27 18.57 -19.32
N ILE A 442 -13.04 18.87 -18.86
CA ILE A 442 -11.80 18.32 -19.43
C ILE A 442 -11.65 16.84 -19.04
N TYR A 443 -11.72 16.53 -17.75
CA TYR A 443 -11.64 15.15 -17.27
C TYR A 443 -12.81 14.31 -17.78
N PHE A 444 -14.01 14.88 -17.89
CA PHE A 444 -15.16 14.21 -18.49
C PHE A 444 -14.87 13.74 -19.92
N LYS A 445 -14.49 14.64 -20.83
CA LYS A 445 -14.16 14.29 -22.22
C LYS A 445 -13.01 13.30 -22.35
N THR A 446 -12.15 13.20 -21.34
CA THR A 446 -10.95 12.36 -21.35
C THR A 446 -11.22 10.93 -20.83
N TYR A 447 -12.03 10.77 -19.78
CA TYR A 447 -12.15 9.49 -19.05
C TYR A 447 -13.56 8.88 -18.99
N PHE A 448 -14.62 9.67 -19.25
CA PHE A 448 -16.00 9.20 -19.06
C PHE A 448 -16.34 7.94 -19.88
N GLU A 449 -15.85 7.85 -21.13
CA GLU A 449 -16.13 6.71 -22.01
C GLU A 449 -15.52 5.40 -21.47
N ILE A 450 -14.28 5.48 -20.96
CA ILE A 450 -13.56 4.36 -20.33
C ILE A 450 -14.27 3.91 -19.05
N LEU A 451 -14.68 4.88 -18.21
CA LEU A 451 -15.41 4.62 -16.97
C LEU A 451 -16.76 3.95 -17.25
N ALA A 452 -17.55 4.50 -18.17
CA ALA A 452 -18.88 4.01 -18.49
C ALA A 452 -18.83 2.58 -19.05
N PHE A 453 -17.99 2.31 -20.05
CA PHE A 453 -17.92 0.97 -20.64
C PHE A 453 -17.26 -0.07 -19.73
N SER A 454 -16.31 0.31 -18.86
CA SER A 454 -15.76 -0.63 -17.88
C SER A 454 -16.77 -0.98 -16.79
N SER A 455 -17.50 0.00 -16.26
CA SER A 455 -18.58 -0.23 -15.29
C SER A 455 -19.73 -1.06 -15.89
N ALA A 456 -20.06 -0.82 -17.17
CA ALA A 456 -21.03 -1.61 -17.92
C ALA A 456 -20.61 -3.07 -18.12
N ARG A 457 -19.33 -3.30 -18.48
CA ARG A 457 -18.75 -4.64 -18.66
C ARG A 457 -18.69 -5.41 -17.32
N ALA A 458 -18.43 -4.70 -16.23
CA ALA A 458 -18.40 -5.25 -14.87
C ALA A 458 -19.79 -5.55 -14.28
N ALA A 459 -20.89 -5.09 -14.91
CA ALA A 459 -22.22 -5.14 -14.29
C ALA A 459 -22.68 -6.55 -13.90
N ASP A 460 -22.30 -7.60 -14.63
CA ASP A 460 -22.55 -9.01 -14.26
C ASP A 460 -24.03 -9.31 -13.89
N GLY A 461 -24.97 -8.68 -14.60
CA GLY A 461 -26.41 -8.80 -14.36
C GLY A 461 -26.95 -7.95 -13.20
N LYS A 462 -26.10 -7.22 -12.47
CA LYS A 462 -26.49 -6.24 -11.45
C LYS A 462 -27.10 -4.99 -12.06
N ARG A 463 -28.13 -4.44 -11.43
CA ARG A 463 -28.69 -3.12 -11.81
C ARG A 463 -27.81 -2.01 -11.25
N ILE A 464 -26.87 -1.53 -12.05
CA ILE A 464 -25.99 -0.41 -11.70
C ILE A 464 -26.45 0.85 -12.43
N THR A 465 -26.44 1.98 -11.71
CA THR A 465 -26.60 3.32 -12.29
C THR A 465 -25.28 4.07 -12.12
N LEU A 466 -24.65 4.50 -13.21
CA LEU A 466 -23.50 5.40 -13.15
C LEU A 466 -24.01 6.85 -13.22
N HIS A 467 -23.91 7.55 -12.09
CA HIS A 467 -24.27 8.96 -11.95
C HIS A 467 -23.01 9.83 -12.05
N ILE A 468 -23.00 10.77 -12.98
CA ILE A 468 -21.92 11.74 -13.16
C ILE A 468 -22.42 13.11 -12.71
N HIS A 469 -21.67 13.77 -11.84
CA HIS A 469 -21.84 15.18 -11.52
C HIS A 469 -20.83 16.03 -12.29
N LEU A 470 -21.30 16.81 -13.27
CA LEU A 470 -20.46 17.50 -14.24
C LEU A 470 -20.41 19.01 -14.00
N ILE A 471 -19.20 19.51 -13.75
CA ILE A 471 -18.91 20.90 -13.39
C ILE A 471 -18.65 21.69 -14.68
N ASN A 472 -19.39 22.79 -14.89
CA ASN A 472 -19.30 23.64 -16.09
C ASN A 472 -19.35 22.83 -17.42
N PRO A 473 -20.43 22.07 -17.69
CA PRO A 473 -20.55 21.26 -18.90
C PRO A 473 -20.48 22.11 -20.18
N THR A 474 -19.68 21.67 -21.14
CA THR A 474 -19.72 22.20 -22.52
C THR A 474 -20.73 21.42 -23.38
N HIS A 475 -21.13 21.97 -24.53
CA HIS A 475 -22.07 21.31 -25.44
C HIS A 475 -21.61 19.90 -25.83
N ASP A 476 -20.35 19.75 -26.26
CA ASP A 476 -19.77 18.45 -26.63
C ASP A 476 -19.68 17.47 -25.45
N CYS A 477 -19.66 17.93 -24.19
CA CYS A 477 -19.80 17.02 -23.05
C CYS A 477 -21.19 16.38 -23.01
N LEU A 478 -22.24 17.16 -23.27
CA LEU A 478 -23.61 16.67 -23.28
C LEU A 478 -23.86 15.76 -24.48
N GLU A 479 -23.36 16.11 -25.68
CA GLU A 479 -23.41 15.22 -26.85
C GLU A 479 -22.70 13.89 -26.58
N LEU A 480 -21.48 13.92 -26.01
CA LEU A 480 -20.75 12.73 -25.58
C LEU A 480 -21.57 11.90 -24.57
N PHE A 481 -22.13 12.53 -23.54
CA PHE A 481 -22.96 11.86 -22.54
C PHE A 481 -24.14 11.12 -23.16
N TYR A 482 -24.95 11.79 -23.99
CA TYR A 482 -26.12 11.18 -24.62
C TYR A 482 -25.75 10.10 -25.65
N ARG A 483 -24.63 10.28 -26.37
CA ARG A 483 -24.10 9.24 -27.28
C ARG A 483 -23.77 7.97 -26.51
N ILE A 484 -22.94 8.04 -25.46
CA ILE A 484 -22.55 6.86 -24.68
C ILE A 484 -23.74 6.27 -23.93
N ARG A 485 -24.66 7.09 -23.41
CA ARG A 485 -25.91 6.64 -22.78
C ARG A 485 -26.79 5.79 -23.70
N SER A 486 -26.78 6.05 -25.02
CA SER A 486 -27.50 5.23 -26.00
C SER A 486 -26.83 3.88 -26.32
N GLN A 487 -25.56 3.70 -25.91
CA GLN A 487 -24.73 2.53 -26.20
C GLN A 487 -24.42 1.68 -24.95
N CYS A 488 -24.60 2.25 -23.76
CA CYS A 488 -24.27 1.61 -22.49
C CYS A 488 -25.35 0.60 -22.06
N SER A 489 -24.94 -0.54 -21.50
CA SER A 489 -25.87 -1.55 -20.94
C SER A 489 -26.35 -1.24 -19.52
N ILE A 490 -25.69 -0.29 -18.83
CA ILE A 490 -26.08 0.23 -17.51
C ILE A 490 -26.75 1.59 -17.64
N GLU A 491 -27.49 1.99 -16.61
CA GLU A 491 -28.16 3.28 -16.61
C GLU A 491 -27.15 4.42 -16.39
N LEU A 492 -27.05 5.36 -17.33
CA LEU A 492 -26.23 6.56 -17.16
C LEU A 492 -27.10 7.76 -16.79
N ARG A 493 -26.67 8.51 -15.77
CA ARG A 493 -27.38 9.68 -15.24
C ARG A 493 -26.44 10.86 -15.03
N LEU A 494 -27.01 12.06 -15.16
CA LEU A 494 -26.28 13.31 -15.07
C LEU A 494 -26.89 14.23 -14.01
N SER A 495 -26.02 14.90 -13.28
CA SER A 495 -26.32 16.20 -12.67
C SER A 495 -25.24 17.20 -13.08
N THR A 496 -25.56 18.48 -13.04
CA THR A 496 -24.64 19.54 -13.48
C THR A 496 -24.63 20.72 -12.52
N GLU A 497 -23.54 21.49 -12.55
CA GLU A 497 -23.45 22.77 -11.85
C GLU A 497 -22.67 23.81 -12.66
N GLY A 498 -22.90 25.09 -12.35
CA GLY A 498 -22.23 26.23 -12.96
C GLY A 498 -21.49 27.07 -11.93
N ILE A 499 -20.19 27.29 -12.13
CA ILE A 499 -19.32 28.02 -11.20
C ILE A 499 -18.28 28.88 -11.94
N ARG A 500 -18.09 30.12 -11.49
CA ARG A 500 -17.05 31.02 -12.02
C ARG A 500 -15.68 30.64 -11.43
N LEU A 501 -15.01 29.70 -12.08
CA LEU A 501 -13.68 29.23 -11.67
C LEU A 501 -12.62 30.36 -11.72
N ASP A 502 -12.73 31.33 -12.63
CA ASP A 502 -11.73 32.40 -12.79
C ASP A 502 -11.70 33.38 -11.61
N SER A 503 -12.77 33.46 -10.81
CA SER A 503 -12.75 34.20 -9.54
C SER A 503 -12.10 33.43 -8.37
N LEU A 504 -11.77 32.15 -8.55
CA LEU A 504 -11.11 31.32 -7.54
C LEU A 504 -9.59 31.33 -7.73
N SER A 505 -8.87 31.34 -6.60
CA SER A 505 -7.43 31.11 -6.59
C SER A 505 -7.06 29.73 -7.16
N TYR A 506 -5.80 29.54 -7.58
CA TYR A 506 -5.31 28.24 -8.09
C TYR A 506 -5.58 27.08 -7.10
N ASN A 507 -5.26 27.26 -5.81
CA ASN A 507 -5.50 26.25 -4.79
C ASN A 507 -7.00 26.02 -4.53
N ALA A 508 -7.81 27.08 -4.53
CA ALA A 508 -9.27 26.95 -4.39
C ALA A 508 -9.87 26.16 -5.57
N ARG A 509 -9.45 26.41 -6.81
CA ARG A 509 -9.88 25.61 -7.97
C ARG A 509 -9.52 24.13 -7.83
N ARG A 510 -8.28 23.82 -7.43
CA ARG A 510 -7.84 22.42 -7.23
C ARG A 510 -8.64 21.70 -6.15
N ALA A 511 -8.83 22.35 -4.99
CA ALA A 511 -9.66 21.82 -3.90
C ALA A 511 -11.14 21.70 -4.31
N TYR A 512 -11.64 22.61 -5.14
CA TYR A 512 -13.03 22.58 -5.60
C TYR A 512 -13.33 21.34 -6.42
N PHE A 513 -12.39 20.82 -7.22
CA PHE A 513 -12.65 19.66 -8.07
C PHE A 513 -12.70 18.32 -7.31
N THR A 514 -12.13 18.21 -6.10
CA THR A 514 -12.13 16.93 -5.33
C THR A 514 -13.38 16.73 -4.48
N VAL A 515 -14.15 17.79 -4.22
CA VAL A 515 -15.29 17.77 -3.28
C VAL A 515 -16.71 17.51 -3.84
N PRO A 516 -17.10 17.80 -5.10
CA PRO A 516 -18.52 17.93 -5.45
C PRO A 516 -19.28 16.60 -5.35
N ARG A 517 -18.61 15.47 -5.65
CA ARG A 517 -19.12 14.11 -5.39
C ARG A 517 -19.65 13.91 -3.97
N PHE A 518 -19.01 14.46 -2.94
CA PHE A 518 -19.50 14.35 -1.55
C PHE A 518 -20.63 15.33 -1.26
N LEU A 519 -20.62 16.49 -1.90
CA LEU A 519 -21.66 17.52 -1.75
C LEU A 519 -23.00 17.09 -2.35
N VAL A 520 -22.99 16.27 -3.41
CA VAL A 520 -24.19 15.71 -4.06
C VAL A 520 -24.56 14.31 -3.59
N ALA A 521 -23.67 13.60 -2.90
CA ALA A 521 -23.87 12.19 -2.52
C ALA A 521 -25.14 11.95 -1.70
N ASN A 522 -25.48 12.82 -0.75
CA ASN A 522 -26.70 12.66 0.04
C ASN A 522 -27.96 12.77 -0.84
N THR A 523 -28.01 13.75 -1.75
CA THR A 523 -29.11 13.89 -2.72
C THR A 523 -29.19 12.69 -3.66
N VAL A 524 -28.05 12.16 -4.12
CA VAL A 524 -27.97 10.91 -4.91
C VAL A 524 -28.55 9.72 -4.13
N MET A 525 -28.18 9.54 -2.85
CA MET A 525 -28.75 8.50 -1.98
C MET A 525 -30.28 8.63 -1.84
N GLU A 526 -30.82 9.85 -1.74
CA GLU A 526 -32.26 10.09 -1.63
C GLU A 526 -33.02 9.83 -2.95
N ILE A 527 -32.43 10.24 -4.07
CA ILE A 527 -32.98 10.08 -5.43
C ILE A 527 -33.10 8.60 -5.79
N TYR A 528 -32.01 7.82 -5.67
CA TYR A 528 -31.99 6.41 -6.11
C TYR A 528 -32.39 5.42 -5.01
N ARG A 529 -32.39 5.85 -3.74
CA ARG A 529 -32.69 5.04 -2.54
C ARG A 529 -31.82 3.79 -2.41
N ALA A 530 -30.61 3.83 -2.96
CA ALA A 530 -29.67 2.72 -3.08
C ALA A 530 -28.32 3.07 -2.43
N PRO A 531 -27.44 2.09 -2.17
CA PRO A 531 -26.05 2.35 -1.80
C PRO A 531 -25.32 3.15 -2.89
N VAL A 532 -24.26 3.86 -2.50
CA VAL A 532 -23.45 4.67 -3.42
C VAL A 532 -21.97 4.33 -3.28
N LEU A 533 -21.31 3.94 -4.37
CA LEU A 533 -19.85 3.87 -4.47
C LEU A 533 -19.32 5.15 -5.11
N ILE A 534 -18.59 5.96 -4.36
CA ILE A 534 -17.97 7.21 -4.83
C ILE A 534 -16.54 6.93 -5.28
N THR A 535 -16.19 7.33 -6.51
CA THR A 535 -14.83 7.18 -7.06
C THR A 535 -14.34 8.44 -7.78
N GLU A 536 -13.07 8.41 -8.21
CA GLU A 536 -12.57 9.31 -9.26
C GLU A 536 -13.15 8.93 -10.63
N VAL A 537 -13.16 9.88 -11.58
CA VAL A 537 -13.59 9.62 -12.97
C VAL A 537 -12.52 8.89 -13.79
N ASP A 538 -11.23 9.05 -13.44
CA ASP A 538 -10.10 8.44 -14.15
C ASP A 538 -9.78 7.02 -13.63
N CYS A 539 -10.83 6.25 -13.35
CA CYS A 539 -10.75 4.85 -12.94
C CYS A 539 -11.44 3.90 -13.92
N LYS A 540 -11.00 2.64 -13.91
CA LYS A 540 -11.63 1.50 -14.59
C LYS A 540 -12.12 0.51 -13.54
N ILE A 541 -13.36 0.04 -13.65
CA ILE A 541 -13.84 -1.07 -12.80
C ILE A 541 -13.12 -2.37 -13.21
N GLY A 542 -12.46 -3.03 -12.26
CA GLY A 542 -11.69 -4.27 -12.46
C GLY A 542 -12.42 -5.54 -12.00
N TRP A 543 -13.20 -5.45 -10.92
CA TRP A 543 -14.03 -6.56 -10.41
C TRP A 543 -15.45 -6.53 -10.97
N LYS A 544 -16.16 -7.65 -10.91
CA LYS A 544 -17.61 -7.66 -11.17
C LYS A 544 -18.35 -6.90 -10.08
N TRP A 545 -19.45 -6.24 -10.43
CA TRP A 545 -20.30 -5.57 -9.45
C TRP A 545 -20.97 -6.53 -8.47
N SER A 546 -21.16 -7.81 -8.83
CA SER A 546 -21.52 -8.88 -7.90
C SER A 546 -20.47 -9.04 -6.79
N GLU A 547 -19.21 -9.22 -7.14
CA GLU A 547 -18.07 -9.37 -6.22
C GLU A 547 -17.88 -8.12 -5.34
N ILE A 548 -18.04 -6.91 -5.89
CA ILE A 548 -17.96 -5.65 -5.14
C ILE A 548 -19.08 -5.57 -4.09
N LEU A 549 -20.31 -5.93 -4.48
CA LEU A 549 -21.47 -5.87 -3.58
C LEU A 549 -21.42 -6.94 -2.49
N ASP A 550 -20.92 -8.14 -2.81
CA ASP A 550 -20.70 -9.20 -1.83
C ASP A 550 -19.57 -8.82 -0.85
N TRP A 551 -18.51 -8.14 -1.32
CA TRP A 551 -17.40 -7.66 -0.48
C TRP A 551 -17.81 -6.59 0.52
N VAL A 552 -18.56 -5.55 0.09
CA VAL A 552 -19.06 -4.53 1.00
C VAL A 552 -20.20 -5.05 1.87
N GLY A 553 -20.97 -6.04 1.37
CA GLY A 553 -21.95 -6.80 2.14
C GLY A 553 -22.95 -5.92 2.92
N SER A 554 -22.93 -6.04 4.24
CA SER A 554 -23.76 -5.26 5.16
C SER A 554 -23.01 -4.09 5.83
N ALA A 555 -21.92 -3.59 5.23
CA ALA A 555 -21.22 -2.41 5.71
C ALA A 555 -22.10 -1.16 5.64
N ASP A 556 -22.03 -0.34 6.68
CA ASP A 556 -22.56 1.02 6.67
C ASP A 556 -21.70 1.90 5.76
N ILE A 557 -20.38 1.75 5.87
CA ILE A 557 -19.39 2.54 5.16
C ILE A 557 -18.25 1.62 4.71
N GLY A 558 -17.75 1.80 3.49
CA GLY A 558 -16.48 1.21 3.04
C GLY A 558 -15.45 2.30 2.77
N LEU A 559 -14.24 2.18 3.30
CA LEU A 559 -13.18 3.18 3.11
C LEU A 559 -11.90 2.59 2.50
N ARG A 560 -11.29 3.33 1.57
CA ARG A 560 -9.91 3.09 1.17
C ARG A 560 -8.96 3.63 2.24
N THR A 561 -8.44 2.74 3.09
CA THR A 561 -7.36 3.08 4.04
C THR A 561 -5.97 2.68 3.53
N SER A 562 -4.93 3.35 4.00
CA SER A 562 -3.54 2.90 3.85
C SER A 562 -2.96 2.48 5.21
N ALA A 563 -2.83 1.18 5.44
CA ALA A 563 -2.15 0.64 6.63
C ALA A 563 -0.65 1.04 6.68
N LYS A 564 -0.09 1.46 5.55
CA LYS A 564 1.33 1.81 5.39
C LYS A 564 1.67 3.26 5.75
N ARG A 565 0.70 4.14 6.03
CA ARG A 565 0.92 5.56 6.35
C ARG A 565 -0.25 6.16 7.14
N GLU A 566 -0.13 6.21 8.48
CA GLU A 566 -1.25 6.56 9.37
C GLU A 566 -1.22 7.97 9.98
N LEU A 567 -0.08 8.68 9.92
CA LEU A 567 0.11 9.94 10.67
C LEU A 567 -0.76 11.11 10.17
N VAL A 568 -1.07 11.18 8.87
CA VAL A 568 -1.80 12.31 8.27
C VAL A 568 -2.99 11.88 7.39
N PRO A 569 -4.08 12.67 7.34
CA PRO A 569 -5.33 12.28 6.70
C PRO A 569 -5.22 11.84 5.24
N TRP A 570 -4.44 12.55 4.41
CA TRP A 570 -4.25 12.19 2.99
C TRP A 570 -3.43 10.93 2.80
N THR A 571 -2.53 10.60 3.72
CA THR A 571 -1.80 9.33 3.60
C THR A 571 -2.66 8.16 4.06
N ARG A 572 -3.54 8.38 5.05
CA ARG A 572 -4.52 7.39 5.52
C ARG A 572 -5.67 7.17 4.52
N TYR A 573 -6.18 8.21 3.86
CA TYR A 573 -7.30 8.17 2.90
C TYR A 573 -6.92 8.73 1.51
N PRO A 574 -6.04 8.05 0.74
CA PRO A 574 -5.28 8.67 -0.36
C PRO A 574 -6.01 9.02 -1.66
N ALA A 575 -7.33 8.88 -1.73
CA ALA A 575 -8.09 9.18 -2.96
C ALA A 575 -9.57 9.56 -2.76
N GLY A 576 -10.02 9.82 -1.51
CA GLY A 576 -11.43 10.14 -1.28
C GLY A 576 -12.45 9.02 -1.59
N ILE A 577 -11.99 7.80 -1.94
CA ILE A 577 -12.87 6.71 -2.38
C ILE A 577 -13.60 6.09 -1.19
N ILE A 578 -14.93 6.05 -1.29
CA ILE A 578 -15.85 5.61 -0.23
C ILE A 578 -17.06 4.87 -0.79
N TYR A 579 -17.50 3.84 -0.09
CA TYR A 579 -18.81 3.22 -0.24
C TYR A 579 -19.75 3.70 0.88
N LEU A 580 -20.99 4.02 0.52
CA LEU A 580 -22.05 4.46 1.42
C LEU A 580 -23.20 3.43 1.36
N GLY A 581 -23.45 2.73 2.46
CA GLY A 581 -24.59 1.84 2.63
C GLY A 581 -25.92 2.59 2.77
N ARG A 582 -27.03 1.86 2.92
CA ARG A 582 -28.38 2.44 3.04
C ARG A 582 -28.77 2.88 4.46
N SER A 583 -27.87 2.77 5.44
CA SER A 583 -28.20 2.98 6.84
C SER A 583 -28.30 4.47 7.21
N SER A 584 -28.97 4.75 8.33
CA SER A 584 -28.98 6.10 8.90
C SER A 584 -27.60 6.58 9.30
N ALA A 585 -26.70 5.68 9.71
CA ALA A 585 -25.34 6.03 10.07
C ALA A 585 -24.51 6.42 8.83
N ALA A 586 -24.65 5.69 7.72
CA ALA A 586 -24.06 6.07 6.44
C ALA A 586 -24.54 7.45 5.97
N LYS A 587 -25.83 7.76 6.17
CA LYS A 587 -26.39 9.08 5.87
C LYS A 587 -25.80 10.19 6.76
N ARG A 588 -25.75 10.01 8.08
CA ARG A 588 -25.09 10.96 9.00
C ARG A 588 -23.64 11.22 8.62
N PHE A 589 -22.91 10.16 8.27
CA PHE A 589 -21.50 10.25 7.86
C PHE A 589 -21.33 11.17 6.65
N ILE A 590 -22.08 10.95 5.56
CA ILE A 590 -21.95 11.77 4.35
C ILE A 590 -22.51 13.19 4.53
N THR A 591 -23.57 13.37 5.34
CA THR A 591 -24.08 14.69 5.73
C THR A 591 -23.01 15.50 6.47
N PHE A 592 -22.32 14.88 7.44
CA PHE A 592 -21.20 15.50 8.13
C PHE A 592 -20.05 15.83 7.17
N VAL A 593 -19.64 14.92 6.27
CA VAL A 593 -18.57 15.17 5.29
C VAL A 593 -18.90 16.37 4.39
N SER A 594 -20.14 16.45 3.89
CA SER A 594 -20.62 17.60 3.09
C SER A 594 -20.60 18.89 3.91
N ASN A 595 -21.11 18.86 5.15
CA ASN A 595 -21.11 20.02 6.02
C ASN A 595 -19.70 20.47 6.42
N TYR A 596 -18.77 19.54 6.65
CA TYR A 596 -17.36 19.82 6.94
C TYR A 596 -16.70 20.55 5.79
N ILE A 597 -16.84 20.03 4.57
CA ILE A 597 -16.37 20.70 3.35
C ILE A 597 -16.96 22.11 3.23
N ARG A 598 -18.28 22.25 3.42
CA ARG A 598 -18.98 23.55 3.37
C ARG A 598 -18.53 24.54 4.44
N ASP A 599 -18.01 24.04 5.57
CA ASP A 599 -17.53 24.88 6.66
C ASP A 599 -16.07 25.33 6.50
N VAL A 600 -15.19 24.44 6.05
CA VAL A 600 -13.75 24.72 5.96
C VAL A 600 -13.29 25.25 4.61
N PHE A 601 -14.07 25.11 3.54
CA PHE A 601 -13.70 25.60 2.21
C PHE A 601 -13.70 27.14 2.15
N LEU A 602 -12.55 27.70 1.78
CA LEU A 602 -12.30 29.14 1.74
C LEU A 602 -12.50 29.68 0.32
N TRP A 603 -13.60 30.40 0.10
CA TRP A 603 -13.90 31.03 -1.18
C TRP A 603 -12.95 32.18 -1.54
N GLU A 604 -12.46 32.87 -0.50
CA GLU A 604 -11.55 34.01 -0.63
C GLU A 604 -10.17 33.68 -0.05
N ASN A 605 -9.12 34.23 -0.69
CA ASN A 605 -7.70 33.97 -0.44
C ASN A 605 -7.23 32.56 -0.86
N GLY A 606 -5.93 32.44 -1.19
CA GLY A 606 -5.30 31.26 -1.79
C GLY A 606 -5.19 29.99 -0.94
N ALA A 607 -6.06 29.84 0.06
CA ALA A 607 -5.76 29.11 1.29
C ALA A 607 -6.49 27.75 1.50
N ASN A 608 -7.01 27.14 0.43
CA ASN A 608 -7.57 25.79 0.50
C ASN A 608 -6.49 24.71 0.42
N SER A 609 -6.71 23.61 1.14
CA SER A 609 -6.01 22.37 0.89
C SER A 609 -6.69 21.60 -0.25
N TRP A 610 -5.90 21.01 -1.16
CA TRP A 610 -6.41 20.07 -2.14
C TRP A 610 -6.81 18.71 -1.52
N THR A 611 -6.37 18.44 -0.28
CA THR A 611 -6.69 17.22 0.52
C THR A 611 -7.93 17.37 1.42
N ILE A 612 -8.76 18.38 1.14
CA ILE A 612 -9.96 18.72 1.94
C ILE A 612 -10.94 17.53 2.03
N ASP A 613 -11.14 16.79 0.94
CA ASP A 613 -12.03 15.62 0.88
C ASP A 613 -11.48 14.47 1.73
N GLN A 614 -10.20 14.15 1.56
CA GLN A 614 -9.50 13.11 2.33
C GLN A 614 -9.52 13.41 3.84
N THR A 615 -9.47 14.69 4.21
CA THR A 615 -9.52 15.09 5.62
C THR A 615 -10.95 15.18 6.18
N ALA A 616 -11.94 15.53 5.36
CA ALA A 616 -13.34 15.42 5.75
C ALA A 616 -13.71 13.97 6.08
N LEU A 617 -13.23 12.99 5.28
CA LEU A 617 -13.37 11.56 5.57
C LEU A 617 -12.66 11.14 6.87
N TRP A 618 -11.47 11.70 7.15
CA TRP A 618 -10.73 11.41 8.39
C TRP A 618 -11.47 11.91 9.63
N GLN A 619 -11.97 13.16 9.60
CA GLN A 619 -12.76 13.73 10.69
C GLN A 619 -14.08 12.95 10.91
N ALA A 620 -14.76 12.57 9.82
CA ALA A 620 -15.96 11.75 9.89
C ALA A 620 -15.68 10.37 10.50
N HIS A 621 -14.55 9.75 10.14
CA HIS A 621 -14.14 8.48 10.75
C HIS A 621 -13.83 8.61 12.25
N ASP A 622 -13.11 9.66 12.69
CA ASP A 622 -12.82 9.91 14.12
C ASP A 622 -14.12 10.02 14.94
N LEU A 623 -15.16 10.65 14.36
CA LEU A 623 -16.45 10.88 15.04
C LEU A 623 -17.40 9.68 15.03
N PHE A 624 -17.55 8.97 13.91
CA PHE A 624 -18.61 7.96 13.74
C PHE A 624 -18.15 6.50 13.84
N SER A 625 -16.84 6.21 13.88
CA SER A 625 -16.34 4.83 13.78
C SER A 625 -16.81 3.88 14.90
N GLY A 626 -17.20 4.40 16.07
CA GLY A 626 -17.79 3.60 17.15
C GLY A 626 -19.24 3.16 16.93
N GLU A 627 -19.93 3.68 15.90
CA GLU A 627 -21.36 3.45 15.64
C GLU A 627 -21.65 2.71 14.32
N MET A 628 -20.62 2.29 13.58
CA MET A 628 -20.75 1.82 12.19
C MET A 628 -19.99 0.53 11.90
N ASN A 629 -20.59 -0.33 11.08
CA ASN A 629 -19.91 -1.43 10.41
C ASN A 629 -19.07 -0.88 9.25
N ILE A 630 -17.78 -0.65 9.49
CA ILE A 630 -16.83 -0.13 8.49
C ILE A 630 -16.05 -1.29 7.84
N CYS A 631 -16.08 -1.39 6.51
CA CYS A 631 -15.23 -2.32 5.76
C CYS A 631 -14.03 -1.61 5.10
N HIS A 632 -12.93 -2.34 4.91
CA HIS A 632 -11.80 -1.88 4.10
C HIS A 632 -12.08 -2.14 2.61
N LEU A 633 -11.81 -1.17 1.75
CA LEU A 633 -11.92 -1.32 0.30
C LEU A 633 -10.54 -1.62 -0.32
N PRO A 634 -10.29 -2.84 -0.85
CA PRO A 634 -9.03 -3.22 -1.50
C PRO A 634 -8.93 -2.61 -2.91
N MET A 635 -8.81 -1.28 -2.97
CA MET A 635 -9.07 -0.53 -4.19
C MET A 635 -8.16 -0.85 -5.37
N TYR A 636 -6.93 -1.34 -5.16
CA TYR A 636 -6.04 -1.75 -6.25
C TYR A 636 -6.53 -3.01 -6.99
N SER A 637 -7.35 -3.82 -6.35
CA SER A 637 -8.00 -4.98 -6.95
C SER A 637 -9.32 -4.59 -7.62
N ILE A 638 -10.12 -3.73 -6.97
CA ILE A 638 -11.45 -3.33 -7.43
C ILE A 638 -11.39 -2.30 -8.58
N LEU A 639 -10.47 -1.33 -8.52
CA LEU A 639 -10.32 -0.24 -9.50
C LEU A 639 -8.89 -0.08 -9.99
N HIS A 640 -8.74 0.12 -11.30
CA HIS A 640 -7.49 0.57 -11.88
C HIS A 640 -7.55 2.09 -12.12
N LEU A 641 -6.81 2.86 -11.32
CA LEU A 641 -6.68 4.32 -11.48
C LEU A 641 -5.65 4.65 -12.57
N ALA A 642 -5.95 5.62 -13.43
CA ALA A 642 -5.09 6.03 -14.55
C ALA A 642 -3.68 6.47 -14.11
N GLN A 643 -3.55 7.05 -12.92
CA GLN A 643 -2.28 7.45 -12.33
C GLN A 643 -1.38 6.27 -11.90
N ASN A 644 -1.97 5.09 -11.64
CA ASN A 644 -1.23 3.87 -11.26
C ASN A 644 -0.84 3.03 -12.49
N HIS A 645 -1.18 3.47 -13.70
CA HIS A 645 -0.91 2.72 -14.91
C HIS A 645 0.55 2.86 -15.32
N LYS A 646 1.21 1.78 -15.77
CA LYS A 646 2.57 1.88 -16.33
C LYS A 646 2.52 2.77 -17.58
N GLY A 647 3.33 3.82 -17.63
CA GLY A 647 3.25 4.90 -18.63
C GLY A 647 2.26 6.03 -18.31
N GLY A 648 1.67 6.00 -17.11
CA GLY A 648 0.78 7.03 -16.58
C GLY A 648 -0.54 7.19 -17.34
N LYS A 649 -1.17 8.36 -17.16
CA LYS A 649 -2.48 8.71 -17.70
C LYS A 649 -2.57 8.55 -19.23
N PHE A 650 -1.49 8.75 -19.97
CA PHE A 650 -1.46 8.56 -21.42
C PHE A 650 -1.55 7.08 -21.84
N ALA A 651 -0.81 6.19 -21.17
CA ALA A 651 -0.86 4.75 -21.44
C ALA A 651 -2.21 4.13 -21.03
N PHE A 652 -2.82 4.63 -19.95
CA PHE A 652 -4.18 4.23 -19.54
C PHE A 652 -5.22 4.50 -20.63
N MET A 653 -5.15 5.67 -21.29
CA MET A 653 -6.04 6.00 -22.41
C MET A 653 -5.80 5.08 -23.62
N ALA A 654 -4.53 4.84 -23.97
CA ALA A 654 -4.17 4.00 -25.11
C ALA A 654 -4.70 2.55 -24.97
N GLN A 655 -4.53 1.93 -23.80
CA GLN A 655 -5.02 0.55 -23.55
C GLN A 655 -6.53 0.44 -23.28
N SER A 656 -7.23 1.57 -23.18
CA SER A 656 -8.68 1.59 -22.97
C SER A 656 -9.46 1.95 -24.25
N ALA A 657 -8.76 2.24 -25.34
CA ALA A 657 -9.31 2.41 -26.68
C ALA A 657 -9.35 1.08 -27.48
N GLU A 658 -8.75 0.01 -26.93
CA GLU A 658 -8.82 -1.40 -27.36
C GLU A 658 -9.87 -2.19 -26.54
#